data_AF-A0A522RJ77-F1
#
_entry.id   AF-A0A522RJ77-F1
#
_cell.length_a   1.000
_cell.length_b   1.000
_cell.length_c   1.000
_cell.angle_alpha   90.00
_cell.angle_beta   90.00
_cell.angle_gamma   90.00
#
_symmetry.space_group_name_H-M   'P 1'
#
loop_
_entity.id
_entity.type
_entity.pdbx_description
1 polymer ?
#
loop_
_entity_poly.entity_id
_entity_poly.type
_entity_poly.pdbx_seq_one_letter_code
_entity_poly.pdbx_strand_id
1 'polypeptide(L)'
;MKKILLLLCLCSTGASVFAQNVQDQYLSVSEATRLFPKELEHQSFIIFPEVREQPIKWLDSLRINWLQKDYSQKPYSLQARPGEYFVFQTGIWAMKDTLKNVLVSSSGFKNNNGSVIPSDSVTCFNEGGINYLSHPFIKPITVPAHDVQALWMGINVPADAKGAYDGVITVSANGMLKRIELRIDVKGNALADHGFDEGRRLSRLAWLNSTVGINDEVTKGYIPVSRNGHILKILGRSLEVGENGLPEKITTYFTRSNQSISQQGEPILNEPFHFIIEKENGEIIHLKPGRLQFTGQTPSAVSWKAMNTSNDCDLICNGKLEFDGFADFQITVKTKKPLSIKDIRLEVAMNKDKAIYMMGLNKAGGFRPASWEWKWDTTKNQDALWLGAVNGGLQMKWMADNYVLPLVNVYYNFGKLHLPPSWGNDGKGGVNIFEKGNEVMVNAYSGSRIMKKGEEQHYNFELLITPFKTISKKAMFDNRFYQSGKNETNDFIHEADSLGANIITVHQGNDLYPFINYPYSDVNIKALKRFIEEVHADHKRAKVYYTTRELTINLPEFWPFVSLKGEIIYPGPGASARTVTDPHGPDPWLLTNLRERKYIPAWVSHFTQGKYKGMQDLSVITTPESRMYNFYVAGLDWMVHHLKIDGIYIDDCSLDRTTIRRVRKILDDNRTDANIDMHSWNHFNQYGGWASCMNLYMSLLPYIDNLWIGEGRNYNTPPDYWLVEISGIPFGLPSEMLQGGGNPWRGMVYGMTNRAGWTGTPPDNIWKFWDKYDIKDKTMIGYWDPNNPVSVNDDSVKVTVYKGKNSTLLTVGNFGSTNQTCSLHIDYEKLGYDSLKCIIVIPAIERYQDSQRLQTLEDLNIPAKKGYLMVVKEKKK
;
A
#
# COMPACT_ATOMS: atom_id res chain seq x y z
N MET A 1 -33.57 -20.69 -59.72
CA MET A 1 -34.43 -19.87 -58.83
C MET A 1 -33.63 -19.64 -57.55
N LYS A 2 -32.75 -18.63 -57.43
CA LYS A 2 -33.02 -17.19 -57.26
C LYS A 2 -34.04 -16.90 -56.13
N LYS A 3 -33.50 -16.31 -55.05
CA LYS A 3 -34.11 -15.79 -53.82
C LYS A 3 -34.49 -16.86 -52.78
N ILE A 4 -34.11 -16.62 -51.52
CA ILE A 4 -34.31 -17.42 -50.29
C ILE A 4 -33.23 -18.50 -50.04
N LEU A 5 -31.98 -18.08 -49.78
CA LEU A 5 -31.02 -18.82 -48.93
C LEU A 5 -29.73 -18.00 -48.68
N LEU A 6 -29.79 -16.78 -48.13
CA LEU A 6 -28.56 -16.06 -47.75
C LEU A 6 -28.78 -14.93 -46.72
N LEU A 7 -29.57 -15.18 -45.67
CA LEU A 7 -29.80 -14.17 -44.62
C LEU A 7 -29.95 -14.77 -43.20
N LEU A 8 -29.19 -15.82 -42.88
CA LEU A 8 -29.36 -16.56 -41.61
C LEU A 8 -28.08 -16.95 -40.86
N CYS A 9 -26.91 -16.34 -41.12
CA CYS A 9 -25.67 -16.69 -40.39
C CYS A 9 -24.82 -15.50 -39.88
N LEU A 10 -25.37 -14.30 -39.76
CA LEU A 10 -24.66 -13.14 -39.20
C LEU A 10 -25.61 -12.34 -38.31
N CYS A 11 -25.70 -12.71 -37.02
CA CYS A 11 -26.13 -11.89 -35.88
C CYS A 11 -26.29 -12.80 -34.65
N SER A 12 -25.18 -13.18 -34.00
CA SER A 12 -25.23 -13.85 -32.70
C SER A 12 -23.97 -13.58 -31.87
N THR A 13 -23.59 -12.31 -31.76
CA THR A 13 -22.70 -11.78 -30.70
C THR A 13 -23.01 -10.30 -30.54
N GLY A 14 -24.06 -9.99 -29.77
CA GLY A 14 -24.47 -8.62 -29.48
C GLY A 14 -25.53 -8.63 -28.40
N ALA A 15 -25.23 -7.96 -27.29
CA ALA A 15 -26.15 -7.57 -26.23
C ALA A 15 -27.11 -8.67 -25.71
N SER A 16 -26.72 -9.35 -24.63
CA SER A 16 -27.72 -9.87 -23.68
C SER A 16 -28.33 -8.72 -22.89
N VAL A 17 -29.06 -7.85 -23.59
CA VAL A 17 -30.12 -7.01 -23.04
C VAL A 17 -31.40 -7.79 -23.28
N PHE A 18 -31.78 -8.60 -22.30
CA PHE A 18 -33.17 -9.02 -22.12
C PHE A 18 -33.48 -9.02 -20.63
N ALA A 19 -33.45 -7.81 -20.05
CA ALA A 19 -34.47 -7.45 -19.08
C ALA A 19 -35.74 -7.19 -19.91
N GLN A 20 -36.56 -8.21 -20.11
CA GLN A 20 -37.91 -8.00 -20.62
C GLN A 20 -38.70 -7.23 -19.56
N ASN A 21 -39.02 -5.97 -19.88
CA ASN A 21 -40.16 -5.19 -19.40
C ASN A 21 -40.69 -5.53 -17.99
N VAL A 22 -40.04 -4.98 -16.97
CA VAL A 22 -40.79 -4.37 -15.87
C VAL A 22 -40.23 -2.97 -15.72
N GLN A 23 -40.95 -2.00 -16.27
CA GLN A 23 -40.75 -0.59 -15.98
C GLN A 23 -41.25 -0.38 -14.53
N ASP A 24 -40.44 -0.79 -13.55
CA ASP A 24 -40.69 -0.45 -12.15
C ASP A 24 -40.59 1.08 -12.05
N GLN A 25 -41.73 1.75 -12.05
CA GLN A 25 -41.78 3.20 -11.81
C GLN A 25 -41.26 3.43 -10.39
N TYR A 26 -40.10 4.07 -10.30
CA TYR A 26 -39.61 4.61 -9.05
C TYR A 26 -40.46 5.85 -8.70
N LEU A 27 -40.86 5.94 -7.44
CA LEU A 27 -41.45 7.12 -6.84
C LEU A 27 -40.42 7.78 -5.93
N SER A 28 -40.39 9.10 -5.89
CA SER A 28 -39.73 9.78 -4.77
C SER A 28 -40.42 9.42 -3.45
N VAL A 29 -39.69 9.49 -2.33
CA VAL A 29 -40.25 9.23 -0.99
C VAL A 29 -41.44 10.16 -0.66
N SER A 30 -41.45 11.38 -1.20
CA SER A 30 -42.57 12.33 -1.06
C SER A 30 -43.79 11.90 -1.89
N GLU A 31 -43.59 11.45 -3.13
CA GLU A 31 -44.66 10.90 -3.96
C GLU A 31 -45.23 9.61 -3.37
N ALA A 32 -44.39 8.72 -2.85
CA ALA A 32 -44.82 7.51 -2.16
C ALA A 32 -45.74 7.83 -0.97
N THR A 33 -45.35 8.81 -0.15
CA THR A 33 -46.16 9.27 1.00
C THR A 33 -47.53 9.80 0.56
N ARG A 34 -47.60 10.48 -0.60
CA ARG A 34 -48.84 11.03 -1.16
C ARG A 34 -49.74 9.97 -1.80
N LEU A 35 -49.15 8.99 -2.49
CA LEU A 35 -49.87 8.00 -3.30
C LEU A 35 -50.30 6.75 -2.50
N PHE A 36 -49.60 6.43 -1.40
CA PHE A 36 -49.86 5.26 -0.55
C PHE A 36 -50.18 5.63 0.91
N PRO A 37 -51.10 6.58 1.19
CA PRO A 37 -51.32 7.08 2.54
C PRO A 37 -51.89 6.01 3.49
N LYS A 38 -52.62 5.02 2.97
CA LYS A 38 -53.24 3.95 3.77
C LYS A 38 -52.23 2.88 4.17
N GLU A 39 -51.40 2.46 3.23
CA GLU A 39 -50.35 1.45 3.44
C GLU A 39 -49.27 1.95 4.42
N LEU A 40 -49.11 3.27 4.50
CA LEU A 40 -48.15 3.98 5.33
C LEU A 40 -48.74 4.50 6.65
N GLU A 41 -50.04 4.32 6.87
CA GLU A 41 -50.72 4.80 8.06
C GLU A 41 -50.16 4.11 9.33
N HIS A 42 -49.88 4.90 10.37
CA HIS A 42 -49.28 4.45 11.64
C HIS A 42 -47.89 3.76 11.54
N GLN A 43 -47.23 3.81 10.39
CA GLN A 43 -45.88 3.29 10.21
C GLN A 43 -44.83 4.38 10.50
N SER A 44 -43.87 4.10 11.38
CA SER A 44 -42.67 4.94 11.52
C SER A 44 -41.61 4.63 10.47
N PHE A 45 -41.56 3.36 10.03
CA PHE A 45 -40.72 2.88 8.95
C PHE A 45 -41.33 1.63 8.32
N ILE A 46 -40.95 1.36 7.08
CA ILE A 46 -41.25 0.11 6.39
C ILE A 46 -39.95 -0.63 6.02
N ILE A 47 -40.06 -1.93 5.83
CA ILE A 47 -38.97 -2.78 5.35
C ILE A 47 -39.45 -3.63 4.17
N PHE A 48 -38.54 -3.94 3.26
CA PHE A 48 -38.84 -4.72 2.05
C PHE A 48 -37.61 -5.52 1.59
N PRO A 49 -37.78 -6.77 1.12
CA PRO A 49 -36.68 -7.53 0.53
C PRO A 49 -36.44 -7.14 -0.92
N GLU A 50 -35.20 -7.29 -1.39
CA GLU A 50 -34.84 -7.10 -2.79
C GLU A 50 -33.71 -8.06 -3.21
N VAL A 51 -33.73 -8.48 -4.48
CA VAL A 51 -32.69 -9.35 -5.07
C VAL A 51 -31.44 -8.55 -5.44
N ARG A 52 -30.27 -9.20 -5.37
CA ARG A 52 -28.97 -8.57 -5.69
C ARG A 52 -28.90 -8.01 -7.12
N GLU A 53 -29.63 -8.58 -8.07
CA GLU A 53 -29.69 -8.15 -9.47
C GLU A 53 -30.42 -6.80 -9.64
N GLN A 54 -31.16 -6.37 -8.62
CA GLN A 54 -32.00 -5.17 -8.65
C GLN A 54 -31.70 -4.24 -7.46
N PRO A 55 -30.44 -3.81 -7.28
CA PRO A 55 -30.01 -3.18 -6.05
C PRO A 55 -30.81 -1.91 -5.71
N ILE A 56 -31.10 -1.71 -4.43
CA ILE A 56 -31.60 -0.44 -3.90
C ILE A 56 -30.48 0.61 -4.02
N LYS A 57 -30.60 1.49 -5.03
CA LYS A 57 -29.54 2.43 -5.41
C LYS A 57 -29.65 3.81 -4.79
N TRP A 58 -30.85 4.31 -4.47
CA TRP A 58 -31.05 5.72 -4.09
C TRP A 58 -31.68 5.84 -2.70
N LEU A 59 -31.34 6.93 -2.01
CA LEU A 59 -31.82 7.18 -0.64
C LEU A 59 -33.22 7.82 -0.62
N ASP A 60 -33.68 8.33 -1.75
CA ASP A 60 -34.86 9.18 -1.90
C ASP A 60 -35.90 8.57 -2.86
N SER A 61 -35.71 7.30 -3.28
CA SER A 61 -36.55 6.66 -4.28
C SER A 61 -36.98 5.26 -3.85
N LEU A 62 -38.25 4.94 -4.09
CA LEU A 62 -38.91 3.68 -3.77
C LEU A 62 -39.52 3.07 -5.02
N ARG A 63 -39.47 1.75 -5.14
CA ARG A 63 -40.27 1.06 -6.16
C ARG A 63 -41.68 0.83 -5.64
N ILE A 64 -42.66 0.99 -6.52
CA ILE A 64 -44.08 0.82 -6.19
C ILE A 64 -44.38 -0.55 -5.56
N ASN A 65 -43.75 -1.61 -6.08
CA ASN A 65 -43.92 -2.98 -5.61
C ASN A 65 -43.42 -3.20 -4.17
N TRP A 66 -42.52 -2.35 -3.63
CA TRP A 66 -42.15 -2.37 -2.22
C TRP A 66 -43.27 -1.88 -1.29
N LEU A 67 -44.21 -1.07 -1.79
CA LEU A 67 -45.29 -0.46 -1.03
C LEU A 67 -46.59 -1.29 -1.06
N GLN A 68 -46.79 -2.09 -2.11
CA GLN A 68 -48.04 -2.81 -2.35
C GLN A 68 -48.12 -4.21 -1.73
N LYS A 69 -46.99 -4.76 -1.26
CA LYS A 69 -46.90 -6.14 -0.76
C LYS A 69 -46.75 -6.17 0.76
N ASP A 70 -47.49 -7.07 1.41
CA ASP A 70 -47.28 -7.39 2.82
C ASP A 70 -46.24 -8.51 2.98
N TYR A 71 -44.99 -8.10 3.19
CA TYR A 71 -43.86 -9.01 3.40
C TYR A 71 -43.85 -9.69 4.78
N SER A 72 -44.76 -9.33 5.69
CA SER A 72 -44.88 -9.96 7.01
C SER A 72 -45.74 -11.21 7.02
N GLN A 73 -46.53 -11.44 5.97
CA GLN A 73 -47.43 -12.60 5.86
C GLN A 73 -47.10 -13.51 4.68
N LYS A 74 -46.57 -12.96 3.59
CA LYS A 74 -46.28 -13.71 2.36
C LYS A 74 -44.77 -13.79 2.14
N PRO A 75 -44.18 -15.00 2.18
CA PRO A 75 -42.75 -15.17 1.95
C PRO A 75 -42.31 -14.61 0.61
N TYR A 76 -41.29 -13.75 0.62
CA TYR A 76 -40.62 -13.34 -0.60
C TYR A 76 -39.66 -14.45 -1.04
N SER A 77 -39.81 -14.92 -2.27
CA SER A 77 -39.04 -16.05 -2.80
C SER A 77 -37.73 -15.58 -3.41
N LEU A 78 -36.62 -16.13 -2.92
CA LEU A 78 -35.25 -15.92 -3.36
C LEU A 78 -34.71 -17.24 -3.96
N GLN A 79 -33.78 -17.13 -4.91
CA GLN A 79 -33.17 -18.30 -5.55
C GLN A 79 -31.67 -18.36 -5.27
N ALA A 80 -31.22 -19.49 -4.72
CA ALA A 80 -29.82 -19.76 -4.44
C ALA A 80 -29.40 -21.11 -5.03
N ARG A 81 -28.10 -21.33 -5.17
CA ARG A 81 -27.52 -22.64 -5.49
C ARG A 81 -26.93 -23.29 -4.24
N PRO A 82 -26.87 -24.63 -4.18
CA PRO A 82 -26.14 -25.30 -3.11
C PRO A 82 -24.69 -24.81 -3.08
N GLY A 83 -24.13 -24.59 -1.89
CA GLY A 83 -22.75 -24.14 -1.70
C GLY A 83 -22.51 -22.66 -2.00
N GLU A 84 -23.51 -21.88 -2.42
CA GLU A 84 -23.35 -20.45 -2.72
C GLU A 84 -23.21 -19.61 -1.45
N TYR A 85 -22.31 -18.62 -1.46
CA TYR A 85 -22.47 -17.47 -0.56
C TYR A 85 -23.50 -16.52 -1.17
N PHE A 86 -24.76 -16.75 -0.82
CA PHE A 86 -25.91 -16.11 -1.43
C PHE A 86 -26.12 -14.70 -0.85
N VAL A 87 -26.39 -13.72 -1.72
CA VAL A 87 -26.52 -12.31 -1.34
C VAL A 87 -27.88 -11.76 -1.77
N PHE A 88 -28.49 -10.99 -0.88
CA PHE A 88 -29.74 -10.26 -1.12
C PHE A 88 -29.79 -8.97 -0.28
N GLN A 89 -30.87 -8.21 -0.35
CA GLN A 89 -31.05 -6.97 0.41
C GLN A 89 -32.29 -7.00 1.29
N THR A 90 -32.19 -6.32 2.43
CA THR A 90 -33.34 -5.78 3.16
C THR A 90 -33.28 -4.26 3.10
N GLY A 91 -34.22 -3.65 2.37
CA GLY A 91 -34.42 -2.21 2.38
C GLY A 91 -35.16 -1.75 3.62
N ILE A 92 -34.79 -0.57 4.12
CA ILE A 92 -35.49 0.14 5.18
C ILE A 92 -35.76 1.57 4.73
N TRP A 93 -36.99 2.05 4.89
CA TRP A 93 -37.36 3.45 4.64
C TRP A 93 -37.83 4.09 5.94
N ALA A 94 -37.04 5.05 6.44
CA ALA A 94 -37.38 5.86 7.59
C ALA A 94 -38.35 6.96 7.14
N MET A 95 -39.61 6.93 7.59
CA MET A 95 -40.63 7.78 6.98
C MET A 95 -40.71 9.19 7.58
N LYS A 96 -40.62 9.30 8.91
CA LYS A 96 -40.81 10.56 9.64
C LYS A 96 -39.65 10.84 10.59
N ASP A 97 -39.26 9.83 11.36
CA ASP A 97 -38.22 9.96 12.37
C ASP A 97 -36.93 9.30 11.92
N THR A 98 -35.81 9.85 12.38
CA THR A 98 -34.51 9.18 12.23
C THR A 98 -34.52 7.88 13.02
N LEU A 99 -34.19 6.78 12.35
CA LEU A 99 -34.05 5.46 12.96
C LEU A 99 -32.62 5.31 13.49
N LYS A 100 -32.48 5.13 14.80
CA LYS A 100 -31.20 4.92 15.47
C LYS A 100 -31.07 3.46 15.89
N ASN A 101 -29.82 2.98 15.92
CA ASN A 101 -29.49 1.61 16.34
C ASN A 101 -30.33 0.57 15.59
N VAL A 102 -30.40 0.70 14.25
CA VAL A 102 -31.06 -0.31 13.43
C VAL A 102 -30.30 -1.62 13.58
N LEU A 103 -30.99 -2.68 14.01
CA LEU A 103 -30.45 -4.03 14.17
C LEU A 103 -31.24 -5.04 13.34
N VAL A 104 -30.57 -6.06 12.82
CA VAL A 104 -31.08 -7.11 11.95
C VAL A 104 -30.79 -8.44 12.64
N SER A 105 -31.79 -9.31 12.66
CA SER A 105 -31.65 -10.67 13.17
C SER A 105 -32.34 -11.65 12.22
N SER A 106 -31.83 -12.87 12.17
CA SER A 106 -32.40 -13.96 11.38
C SER A 106 -32.88 -15.09 12.28
N SER A 107 -33.99 -15.73 11.92
CA SER A 107 -34.40 -17.00 12.54
C SER A 107 -33.58 -18.21 12.09
N GLY A 108 -32.66 -18.02 11.14
CA GLY A 108 -32.20 -19.11 10.27
C GLY A 108 -33.32 -19.54 9.30
N PHE A 109 -33.02 -20.51 8.46
CA PHE A 109 -33.97 -21.03 7.46
C PHE A 109 -34.10 -22.54 7.58
N LYS A 110 -35.33 -23.05 7.53
CA LYS A 110 -35.62 -24.48 7.69
C LYS A 110 -36.39 -25.00 6.50
N ASN A 111 -36.04 -26.21 6.04
CA ASN A 111 -36.84 -26.90 5.04
C ASN A 111 -37.84 -27.86 5.69
N ASN A 112 -38.79 -28.37 4.90
CA ASN A 112 -39.82 -29.31 5.35
C ASN A 112 -39.27 -30.67 5.81
N ASN A 113 -38.02 -30.99 5.48
CA ASN A 113 -37.35 -32.25 5.86
C ASN A 113 -36.51 -32.11 7.13
N GLY A 114 -36.51 -30.93 7.78
CA GLY A 114 -35.77 -30.66 9.01
C GLY A 114 -34.32 -30.19 8.84
N SER A 115 -33.82 -30.04 7.61
CA SER A 115 -32.51 -29.41 7.37
C SER A 115 -32.56 -27.92 7.66
N VAL A 116 -31.47 -27.38 8.21
CA VAL A 116 -31.39 -26.00 8.71
C VAL A 116 -30.20 -25.28 8.11
N ILE A 117 -30.44 -24.05 7.64
CA ILE A 117 -29.41 -23.03 7.44
C ILE A 117 -29.42 -22.17 8.73
N PRO A 118 -28.40 -22.25 9.58
CA PRO A 118 -28.46 -21.68 10.92
C PRO A 118 -28.40 -20.15 10.88
N SER A 119 -28.93 -19.48 11.90
CA SER A 119 -29.02 -18.01 11.95
C SER A 119 -27.66 -17.31 11.94
N ASP A 120 -26.63 -17.94 12.50
CA ASP A 120 -25.25 -17.46 12.53
C ASP A 120 -24.55 -17.52 11.16
N SER A 121 -25.11 -18.24 10.19
CA SER A 121 -24.65 -18.21 8.79
C SER A 121 -25.13 -16.98 8.02
N VAL A 122 -25.99 -16.15 8.63
CA VAL A 122 -26.56 -14.93 8.04
C VAL A 122 -25.79 -13.72 8.51
N THR A 123 -25.23 -12.95 7.58
CA THR A 123 -24.48 -11.72 7.85
C THR A 123 -25.24 -10.50 7.36
N CYS A 124 -25.36 -9.46 8.17
CA CYS A 124 -25.70 -8.11 7.71
C CYS A 124 -24.40 -7.29 7.60
N PHE A 125 -23.94 -7.03 6.38
CA PHE A 125 -22.65 -6.34 6.19
C PHE A 125 -22.64 -4.91 6.74
N ASN A 126 -23.80 -4.26 6.81
CA ASN A 126 -23.93 -2.88 7.29
C ASN A 126 -23.78 -2.76 8.82
N GLU A 127 -23.94 -3.86 9.57
CA GLU A 127 -23.86 -3.88 11.03
C GLU A 127 -22.46 -4.11 11.56
N GLY A 128 -21.51 -4.41 10.68
CA GLY A 128 -20.13 -4.71 11.04
C GLY A 128 -19.70 -6.05 10.49
N GLY A 129 -18.78 -6.70 11.21
CA GLY A 129 -18.13 -7.91 10.76
C GLY A 129 -16.74 -8.03 11.36
N ILE A 130 -15.79 -8.53 10.58
CA ILE A 130 -14.39 -8.67 11.00
C ILE A 130 -13.58 -7.55 10.35
N ASN A 131 -12.86 -6.75 11.15
CA ASN A 131 -12.01 -5.67 10.63
C ASN A 131 -10.72 -6.22 9.99
N TYR A 132 -9.88 -5.34 9.47
CA TYR A 132 -8.65 -5.74 8.78
C TYR A 132 -7.56 -6.36 9.68
N LEU A 133 -7.74 -6.24 11.00
CA LEU A 133 -6.87 -6.80 12.05
C LEU A 133 -7.43 -8.09 12.65
N SER A 134 -8.46 -8.70 12.03
CA SER A 134 -9.19 -9.87 12.54
C SER A 134 -9.99 -9.65 13.83
N HIS A 135 -10.31 -8.41 14.19
CA HIS A 135 -11.17 -8.13 15.34
C HIS A 135 -12.63 -7.98 14.91
N PRO A 136 -13.58 -8.65 15.59
CA PRO A 136 -15.00 -8.42 15.36
C PRO A 136 -15.38 -7.00 15.80
N PHE A 137 -16.25 -6.35 15.03
CA PHE A 137 -16.80 -5.05 15.37
C PHE A 137 -18.28 -4.96 14.99
N ILE A 138 -18.98 -4.06 15.68
CA ILE A 138 -20.36 -3.70 15.38
C ILE A 138 -20.39 -2.21 15.06
N LYS A 139 -21.13 -1.84 14.01
CA LYS A 139 -21.37 -0.48 13.57
C LYS A 139 -22.84 -0.13 13.82
N PRO A 140 -23.15 0.87 14.67
CA PRO A 140 -24.53 1.30 14.84
C PRO A 140 -25.04 1.91 13.54
N ILE A 141 -26.14 1.37 13.02
CA ILE A 141 -26.77 1.88 11.81
C ILE A 141 -27.75 2.99 12.19
N THR A 142 -27.60 4.16 11.55
CA THR A 142 -28.57 5.26 11.61
C THR A 142 -29.11 5.55 10.21
N VAL A 143 -30.44 5.61 10.09
CA VAL A 143 -31.15 5.97 8.87
C VAL A 143 -31.88 7.29 9.11
N PRO A 144 -31.44 8.39 8.49
CA PRO A 144 -32.09 9.70 8.63
C PRO A 144 -33.57 9.65 8.26
N ALA A 145 -34.35 10.58 8.81
CA ALA A 145 -35.74 10.75 8.41
C ALA A 145 -35.85 10.97 6.89
N HIS A 146 -36.84 10.34 6.28
CA HIS A 146 -37.12 10.32 4.85
C HIS A 146 -36.14 9.51 3.99
N ASP A 147 -35.06 8.96 4.55
CA ASP A 147 -34.08 8.17 3.80
C ASP A 147 -34.48 6.70 3.66
N VAL A 148 -34.13 6.14 2.50
CA VAL A 148 -34.08 4.73 2.19
C VAL A 148 -32.65 4.23 2.36
N GLN A 149 -32.46 3.12 3.07
CA GLN A 149 -31.16 2.47 3.23
C GLN A 149 -31.26 1.01 2.79
N ALA A 150 -30.26 0.57 2.02
CA ALA A 150 -30.04 -0.85 1.76
C ALA A 150 -29.24 -1.49 2.89
N LEU A 151 -29.73 -2.61 3.41
CA LEU A 151 -29.00 -3.52 4.28
C LEU A 151 -28.66 -4.76 3.47
N TRP A 152 -27.37 -4.97 3.21
CA TRP A 152 -26.91 -6.11 2.42
C TRP A 152 -26.72 -7.33 3.29
N MET A 153 -27.36 -8.41 2.87
CA MET A 153 -27.41 -9.68 3.58
C MET A 153 -26.62 -10.74 2.83
N GLY A 154 -25.84 -11.54 3.55
CA GLY A 154 -25.14 -12.72 3.03
C GLY A 154 -25.56 -13.98 3.77
N ILE A 155 -25.65 -15.11 3.06
CA ILE A 155 -25.99 -16.42 3.62
C ILE A 155 -25.00 -17.44 3.06
N ASN A 156 -24.28 -18.15 3.94
CA ASN A 156 -23.49 -19.29 3.52
C ASN A 156 -24.40 -20.53 3.34
N VAL A 157 -24.84 -20.79 2.11
CA VAL A 157 -25.75 -21.91 1.81
C VAL A 157 -24.96 -23.23 1.81
N PRO A 158 -25.37 -24.25 2.58
CA PRO A 158 -24.69 -25.55 2.60
C PRO A 158 -24.58 -26.18 1.20
N ALA A 159 -23.47 -26.89 0.95
CA ALA A 159 -23.20 -27.52 -0.35
C ALA A 159 -24.19 -28.63 -0.73
N ASP A 160 -24.83 -29.24 0.27
CA ASP A 160 -25.84 -30.29 0.15
C ASP A 160 -27.28 -29.76 0.26
N ALA A 161 -27.48 -28.46 0.46
CA ALA A 161 -28.81 -27.86 0.60
C ALA A 161 -29.64 -28.05 -0.68
N LYS A 162 -30.92 -28.39 -0.52
CA LYS A 162 -31.86 -28.61 -1.63
C LYS A 162 -33.30 -28.33 -1.24
N GLY A 163 -34.04 -27.72 -2.15
CA GLY A 163 -35.47 -27.43 -1.96
C GLY A 163 -35.70 -26.07 -1.32
N ALA A 164 -36.91 -25.86 -0.80
CA ALA A 164 -37.33 -24.60 -0.21
C ALA A 164 -36.98 -24.55 1.28
N TYR A 165 -36.36 -23.45 1.72
CA TYR A 165 -36.08 -23.16 3.12
C TYR A 165 -36.81 -21.87 3.51
N ASP A 166 -37.66 -21.93 4.53
CA ASP A 166 -38.43 -20.79 5.02
C ASP A 166 -37.76 -20.20 6.28
N GLY A 167 -37.76 -18.87 6.39
CA GLY A 167 -37.15 -18.14 7.50
C GLY A 167 -37.58 -16.68 7.54
N VAL A 168 -37.19 -15.99 8.62
CA VAL A 168 -37.61 -14.62 8.91
C VAL A 168 -36.39 -13.73 9.12
N ILE A 169 -36.40 -12.56 8.50
CA ILE A 169 -35.51 -11.44 8.84
C ILE A 169 -36.30 -10.44 9.67
N THR A 170 -35.79 -10.11 10.85
CA THR A 170 -36.37 -9.11 11.75
C THR A 170 -35.46 -7.89 11.81
N VAL A 171 -36.03 -6.72 11.53
CA VAL A 171 -35.36 -5.42 11.69
C VAL A 171 -35.95 -4.70 12.88
N SER A 172 -35.10 -4.29 13.81
CA SER A 172 -35.46 -3.49 14.97
C SER A 172 -34.89 -2.08 14.85
N ALA A 173 -35.67 -1.07 15.20
CA ALA A 173 -35.24 0.32 15.23
C ALA A 173 -36.11 1.12 16.21
N ASN A 174 -35.50 1.99 17.03
CA ASN A 174 -36.22 2.81 18.01
C ASN A 174 -37.26 2.03 18.87
N GLY A 175 -36.96 0.78 19.24
CA GLY A 175 -37.85 -0.09 20.03
C GLY A 175 -38.99 -0.76 19.25
N MET A 176 -39.13 -0.50 17.96
CA MET A 176 -40.10 -1.15 17.08
C MET A 176 -39.47 -2.32 16.32
N LEU A 177 -40.27 -3.34 16.03
CA LEU A 177 -39.86 -4.54 15.29
C LEU A 177 -40.69 -4.71 14.02
N LYS A 178 -40.02 -5.00 12.91
CA LYS A 178 -40.61 -5.35 11.62
C LYS A 178 -40.02 -6.65 11.11
N ARG A 179 -40.83 -7.46 10.42
CA ARG A 179 -40.46 -8.79 9.94
C ARG A 179 -40.68 -8.91 8.44
N ILE A 180 -39.78 -9.64 7.78
CA ILE A 180 -39.90 -10.10 6.40
C ILE A 180 -39.85 -11.62 6.41
N GLU A 181 -40.93 -12.24 5.96
CA GLU A 181 -40.98 -13.67 5.65
C GLU A 181 -40.22 -13.92 4.34
N LEU A 182 -39.30 -14.89 4.35
CA LEU A 182 -38.45 -15.23 3.22
C LEU A 182 -38.50 -16.73 2.93
N ARG A 183 -38.47 -17.08 1.65
CA ARG A 183 -38.27 -18.45 1.16
C ARG A 183 -37.03 -18.48 0.27
N ILE A 184 -36.07 -19.35 0.58
CA ILE A 184 -34.90 -19.60 -0.26
C ILE A 184 -35.11 -20.92 -0.99
N ASP A 185 -35.28 -20.85 -2.30
CA ASP A 185 -35.31 -22.02 -3.18
C ASP A 185 -33.89 -22.39 -3.61
N VAL A 186 -33.35 -23.46 -3.04
CA VAL A 186 -32.01 -23.99 -3.36
C VAL A 186 -32.10 -25.04 -4.46
N LYS A 187 -31.60 -24.72 -5.66
CA LYS A 187 -31.72 -25.56 -6.88
C LYS A 187 -30.44 -25.53 -7.73
N GLY A 188 -30.31 -26.54 -8.60
CA GLY A 188 -29.17 -26.69 -9.51
C GLY A 188 -27.97 -27.42 -8.90
N ASN A 189 -26.84 -27.40 -9.59
CA ASN A 189 -25.61 -28.02 -9.11
C ASN A 189 -24.94 -27.15 -8.04
N ALA A 190 -24.24 -27.77 -7.10
CA ALA A 190 -23.44 -27.06 -6.12
C ALA A 190 -22.39 -26.15 -6.78
N LEU A 191 -22.17 -24.97 -6.22
CA LEU A 191 -21.10 -24.08 -6.63
C LEU A 191 -19.81 -24.44 -5.89
N ALA A 192 -18.70 -24.44 -6.61
CA ALA A 192 -17.37 -24.44 -6.00
C ALA A 192 -17.07 -23.06 -5.40
N ASP A 193 -16.19 -23.04 -4.40
CA ASP A 193 -15.62 -21.83 -3.79
C ASP A 193 -16.64 -20.72 -3.56
N HIS A 194 -17.79 -21.11 -3.01
CA HIS A 194 -18.89 -20.21 -2.66
C HIS A 194 -19.47 -19.37 -3.82
N GLY A 195 -19.11 -19.70 -5.07
CA GLY A 195 -19.46 -18.91 -6.25
C GLY A 195 -18.62 -17.66 -6.43
N PHE A 196 -17.40 -17.58 -5.86
CA PHE A 196 -16.51 -16.43 -6.02
C PHE A 196 -16.02 -16.21 -7.46
N ASP A 197 -16.14 -17.21 -8.34
CA ASP A 197 -15.74 -17.11 -9.75
C ASP A 197 -16.65 -16.22 -10.60
N GLU A 198 -17.86 -15.92 -10.12
CA GLU A 198 -18.86 -15.13 -10.85
C GLU A 198 -19.17 -13.83 -10.07
N GLY A 199 -18.53 -12.71 -10.45
CA GLY A 199 -18.71 -11.42 -9.79
C GLY A 199 -20.18 -10.97 -9.73
N ARG A 200 -20.98 -11.27 -10.76
CA ARG A 200 -22.43 -11.01 -10.77
C ARG A 200 -23.21 -11.59 -9.58
N ARG A 201 -22.67 -12.59 -8.86
CA ARG A 201 -23.31 -13.18 -7.67
C ARG A 201 -23.15 -12.34 -6.41
N LEU A 202 -22.21 -11.40 -6.39
CA LEU A 202 -21.80 -10.64 -5.21
C LEU A 202 -21.33 -11.51 -4.02
N SER A 203 -21.05 -12.80 -4.26
CA SER A 203 -20.55 -13.73 -3.24
C SER A 203 -19.27 -13.22 -2.58
N ARG A 204 -18.44 -12.49 -3.34
CA ARG A 204 -17.21 -11.83 -2.89
C ARG A 204 -17.43 -10.80 -1.77
N LEU A 205 -18.67 -10.36 -1.48
CA LEU A 205 -18.92 -9.57 -0.26
C LEU A 205 -18.49 -10.29 1.02
N ALA A 206 -18.49 -11.63 1.03
CA ALA A 206 -17.91 -12.43 2.11
C ALA A 206 -16.45 -12.05 2.42
N TRP A 207 -15.70 -11.60 1.40
CA TRP A 207 -14.30 -11.21 1.53
C TRP A 207 -14.09 -9.98 2.42
N LEU A 208 -15.11 -9.14 2.64
CA LEU A 208 -15.02 -8.04 3.62
C LEU A 208 -14.63 -8.58 5.02
N ASN A 209 -15.00 -9.81 5.34
CA ASN A 209 -14.70 -10.44 6.63
C ASN A 209 -13.51 -11.43 6.56
N SER A 210 -12.75 -11.43 5.47
CA SER A 210 -11.64 -12.38 5.27
C SER A 210 -10.47 -12.12 6.22
N THR A 211 -9.99 -13.18 6.86
CA THR A 211 -8.82 -13.19 7.74
C THR A 211 -7.56 -13.76 7.07
N VAL A 212 -7.61 -14.03 5.77
CA VAL A 212 -6.51 -14.67 5.03
C VAL A 212 -5.19 -13.91 5.19
N GLY A 213 -4.10 -14.66 5.39
CA GLY A 213 -2.75 -14.12 5.62
C GLY A 213 -2.50 -13.52 7.01
N ILE A 214 -3.46 -13.54 7.93
CA ILE A 214 -3.28 -13.06 9.31
C ILE A 214 -2.83 -14.22 10.20
N ASN A 215 -1.53 -14.28 10.46
CA ASN A 215 -0.90 -15.24 11.36
C ASN A 215 0.50 -14.72 11.80
N ASP A 216 1.18 -15.48 12.67
CA ASP A 216 2.53 -15.17 13.19
C ASP A 216 3.69 -15.71 12.35
N GLU A 217 3.42 -16.21 11.14
CA GLU A 217 4.48 -16.72 10.26
C GLU A 217 5.36 -15.58 9.76
N VAL A 218 6.65 -15.89 9.55
CA VAL A 218 7.66 -14.95 9.06
C VAL A 218 7.72 -15.07 7.55
N THR A 219 7.68 -13.93 6.84
CA THR A 219 7.75 -13.92 5.37
C THR A 219 9.12 -14.37 4.86
N LYS A 220 9.16 -14.87 3.62
CA LYS A 220 10.39 -15.37 2.98
C LYS A 220 11.49 -14.31 3.00
N GLY A 221 12.71 -14.74 3.27
CA GLY A 221 13.89 -13.87 3.34
C GLY A 221 14.16 -13.25 4.70
N TYR A 222 13.26 -13.43 5.69
CA TYR A 222 13.46 -12.99 7.07
C TYR A 222 13.68 -14.18 8.02
N ILE A 223 14.07 -13.87 9.26
CA ILE A 223 14.22 -14.85 10.35
C ILE A 223 13.29 -14.48 11.50
N PRO A 224 12.83 -15.45 12.31
CA PRO A 224 12.07 -15.18 13.52
C PRO A 224 12.79 -14.25 14.48
N VAL A 225 12.02 -13.47 15.25
CA VAL A 225 12.58 -12.67 16.34
C VAL A 225 13.14 -13.62 17.40
N SER A 226 14.43 -13.47 17.72
CA SER A 226 15.06 -14.22 18.80
C SER A 226 15.39 -13.29 19.96
N ARG A 227 15.24 -13.77 21.19
CA ARG A 227 15.46 -13.01 22.42
C ARG A 227 16.51 -13.68 23.29
N ASN A 228 17.53 -12.93 23.70
CA ASN A 228 18.48 -13.31 24.74
C ASN A 228 18.55 -12.22 25.80
N GLY A 229 17.91 -12.46 26.95
CA GLY A 229 17.71 -11.42 27.96
C GLY A 229 16.95 -10.24 27.37
N HIS A 230 17.60 -9.08 27.32
CA HIS A 230 17.06 -7.82 26.79
C HIS A 230 17.39 -7.59 25.31
N ILE A 231 18.22 -8.43 24.71
CA ILE A 231 18.66 -8.30 23.33
C ILE A 231 17.70 -9.07 22.43
N LEU A 232 17.05 -8.34 21.53
CA LEU A 232 16.18 -8.86 20.49
C LEU A 232 16.96 -8.84 19.16
N LYS A 233 17.06 -9.99 18.49
CA LYS A 233 17.75 -10.11 17.20
C LYS A 233 16.76 -10.46 16.10
N ILE A 234 16.94 -9.77 14.98
CA ILE A 234 16.21 -9.96 13.73
C ILE A 234 17.22 -10.02 12.58
N LEU A 235 16.74 -10.15 11.34
CA LEU A 235 17.64 -10.20 10.17
C LEU A 235 18.58 -8.98 10.15
N GLY A 236 19.88 -9.24 10.29
CA GLY A 236 20.94 -8.23 10.14
C GLY A 236 20.96 -7.11 11.19
N ARG A 237 20.13 -7.17 12.25
CA ARG A 237 19.99 -6.10 13.25
C ARG A 237 19.71 -6.65 14.65
N SER A 238 19.98 -5.85 15.67
CA SER A 238 19.53 -6.11 17.03
C SER A 238 19.08 -4.85 17.76
N LEU A 239 18.11 -4.99 18.64
CA LEU A 239 17.64 -3.96 19.58
C LEU A 239 17.77 -4.50 21.01
N GLU A 240 18.49 -3.76 21.86
CA GLU A 240 18.56 -4.02 23.29
C GLU A 240 17.54 -3.13 24.00
N VAL A 241 16.67 -3.73 24.82
CA VAL A 241 15.63 -3.02 25.58
C VAL A 241 16.18 -2.60 26.94
N GLY A 242 16.16 -1.30 27.24
CA GLY A 242 16.55 -0.78 28.56
C GLY A 242 15.53 -1.10 29.64
N GLU A 243 15.92 -0.97 30.91
CA GLU A 243 15.02 -1.21 32.06
C GLU A 243 13.78 -0.30 32.05
N ASN A 244 13.92 0.89 31.47
CA ASN A 244 12.82 1.84 31.27
C ASN A 244 11.86 1.46 30.13
N GLY A 245 12.16 0.39 29.39
CA GLY A 245 11.41 -0.09 28.22
C GLY A 245 11.76 0.60 26.91
N LEU A 246 12.61 1.63 26.90
CA LEU A 246 13.07 2.32 25.68
C LEU A 246 14.32 1.62 25.09
N PRO A 247 14.70 1.91 23.84
CA PRO A 247 15.92 1.36 23.25
C PRO A 247 17.19 1.78 24.03
N GLU A 248 17.94 0.79 24.50
CA GLU A 248 19.27 0.97 25.10
C GLU A 248 20.34 1.01 24.02
N LYS A 249 20.28 0.08 23.07
CA LYS A 249 21.19 0.00 21.92
C LYS A 249 20.45 -0.50 20.69
N ILE A 250 20.87 -0.01 19.53
CA ILE A 250 20.49 -0.55 18.22
C ILE A 250 21.76 -0.80 17.42
N THR A 251 21.88 -2.00 16.86
CA THR A 251 23.06 -2.45 16.11
C THR A 251 22.67 -2.93 14.73
N THR A 252 23.41 -2.50 13.72
CA THR A 252 23.33 -3.02 12.35
C THR A 252 24.50 -3.96 12.09
N TYR A 253 24.24 -5.03 11.36
CA TYR A 253 25.22 -5.99 10.88
C TYR A 253 25.34 -5.94 9.36
N PHE A 254 24.63 -5.05 8.67
CA PHE A 254 24.73 -4.91 7.22
C PHE A 254 26.08 -4.30 6.81
N THR A 255 26.65 -4.80 5.71
CA THR A 255 27.87 -4.22 5.12
C THR A 255 27.56 -2.93 4.37
N ARG A 256 28.59 -2.10 4.11
CA ARG A 256 28.49 -0.72 3.56
C ARG A 256 27.72 -0.58 2.24
N SER A 257 27.49 -1.67 1.52
CA SER A 257 26.70 -1.71 0.28
C SER A 257 25.49 -2.65 0.35
N ASN A 258 25.05 -3.05 1.55
CA ASN A 258 23.86 -3.89 1.82
C ASN A 258 23.77 -5.20 1.03
N GLN A 259 24.90 -5.76 0.59
CA GLN A 259 24.93 -7.03 -0.16
C GLN A 259 25.18 -8.24 0.73
N SER A 260 25.53 -8.03 2.00
CA SER A 260 25.81 -9.11 2.96
C SER A 260 25.60 -8.65 4.40
N ILE A 261 25.51 -9.63 5.31
CA ILE A 261 25.42 -9.42 6.76
C ILE A 261 26.74 -9.91 7.40
N SER A 262 27.38 -9.05 8.17
CA SER A 262 28.60 -9.27 8.94
C SER A 262 28.30 -9.97 10.27
N GLN A 263 29.31 -10.62 10.86
CA GLN A 263 29.24 -11.08 12.25
C GLN A 263 29.56 -9.95 13.25
N GLN A 264 30.30 -8.92 12.81
CA GLN A 264 30.62 -7.75 13.60
C GLN A 264 29.57 -6.67 13.35
N GLY A 265 28.88 -6.26 14.42
CA GLY A 265 27.88 -5.20 14.38
C GLY A 265 28.48 -3.80 14.58
N GLU A 266 27.83 -2.81 14.00
CA GLU A 266 28.12 -1.38 14.18
C GLU A 266 26.93 -0.70 14.87
N PRO A 267 27.15 0.22 15.84
CA PRO A 267 26.07 0.89 16.55
C PRO A 267 25.36 1.93 15.65
N ILE A 268 24.03 1.93 15.68
CA ILE A 268 23.20 2.99 15.08
C ILE A 268 23.06 4.17 16.06
N LEU A 269 22.96 3.87 17.35
CA LEU A 269 22.86 4.86 18.42
C LEU A 269 24.23 5.12 19.04
N ASN A 270 24.45 6.37 19.45
CA ASN A 270 25.61 6.75 20.27
C ASN A 270 25.29 6.58 21.76
N GLU A 271 24.07 6.91 22.17
CA GLU A 271 23.57 6.79 23.55
C GLU A 271 22.15 6.20 23.56
N PRO A 272 21.67 5.65 24.70
CA PRO A 272 20.28 5.20 24.87
C PRO A 272 19.23 6.28 24.57
N PHE A 273 18.00 5.84 24.31
CA PHE A 273 16.88 6.77 24.17
C PHE A 273 16.52 7.40 25.52
N HIS A 274 16.29 8.71 25.52
CA HIS A 274 15.91 9.44 26.72
C HIS A 274 14.55 10.11 26.55
N PHE A 275 13.60 9.79 27.43
CA PHE A 275 12.32 10.49 27.53
C PHE A 275 12.36 11.43 28.73
N ILE A 276 12.35 12.73 28.47
CA ILE A 276 12.58 13.78 29.45
C ILE A 276 11.28 14.54 29.74
N ILE A 277 10.99 14.76 31.02
CA ILE A 277 9.90 15.61 31.48
C ILE A 277 10.50 16.75 32.31
N GLU A 278 10.41 17.97 31.80
CA GLU A 278 10.96 19.18 32.42
C GLU A 278 9.83 20.04 32.96
N LYS A 279 9.90 20.35 34.26
CA LYS A 279 8.95 21.25 34.93
C LYS A 279 9.15 22.68 34.47
N GLU A 280 8.14 23.52 34.70
CA GLU A 280 8.18 24.95 34.39
C GLU A 280 9.40 25.68 34.99
N ASN A 281 9.86 25.27 36.17
CA ASN A 281 11.05 25.82 36.85
C ASN A 281 12.39 25.28 36.31
N GLY A 282 12.39 24.42 35.29
CA GLY A 282 13.59 23.81 34.70
C GLY A 282 14.07 22.52 35.37
N GLU A 283 13.41 22.07 36.44
CA GLU A 283 13.75 20.80 37.10
C GLU A 283 13.32 19.60 36.24
N ILE A 284 14.20 18.61 36.10
CA ILE A 284 13.90 17.35 35.41
C ILE A 284 13.27 16.35 36.37
N ILE A 285 12.14 15.76 35.97
CA ILE A 285 11.52 14.65 36.72
C ILE A 285 12.31 13.37 36.43
N HIS A 286 13.08 12.91 37.42
CA HIS A 286 13.80 11.65 37.34
C HIS A 286 12.87 10.47 37.63
N LEU A 287 12.48 9.76 36.57
CA LEU A 287 11.69 8.54 36.66
C LEU A 287 12.59 7.35 37.02
N LYS A 288 12.14 6.53 37.99
CA LYS A 288 12.80 5.27 38.35
C LYS A 288 12.12 4.12 37.61
N PRO A 289 12.85 3.34 36.79
CA PRO A 289 12.28 2.17 36.13
C PRO A 289 11.90 1.11 37.17
N GLY A 290 10.71 0.55 37.04
CA GLY A 290 10.31 -0.70 37.67
C GLY A 290 10.87 -1.90 36.91
N ARG A 291 10.31 -3.09 37.17
CA ARG A 291 10.72 -4.31 36.48
C ARG A 291 10.28 -4.30 35.01
N LEU A 292 11.21 -4.48 34.08
CA LEU A 292 10.93 -4.79 32.68
C LEU A 292 10.27 -6.18 32.55
N GLN A 293 9.14 -6.26 31.86
CA GLN A 293 8.37 -7.48 31.67
C GLN A 293 8.14 -7.75 30.18
N PHE A 294 8.63 -8.87 29.68
CA PHE A 294 8.25 -9.36 28.35
C PHE A 294 6.86 -9.99 28.42
N THR A 295 5.92 -9.46 27.64
CA THR A 295 4.49 -9.78 27.69
C THR A 295 4.04 -10.71 26.58
N GLY A 296 4.83 -10.87 25.52
CA GLY A 296 4.53 -11.78 24.41
C GLY A 296 5.78 -12.09 23.58
N GLN A 297 5.83 -13.31 23.05
CA GLN A 297 6.90 -13.76 22.15
C GLN A 297 6.32 -14.76 21.15
N THR A 298 6.32 -14.39 19.88
CA THR A 298 5.95 -15.22 18.73
C THR A 298 7.12 -15.20 17.72
N PRO A 299 7.12 -16.05 16.68
CA PRO A 299 8.10 -15.92 15.62
C PRO A 299 8.10 -14.53 14.96
N SER A 300 6.93 -13.87 14.89
CA SER A 300 6.77 -12.59 14.23
C SER A 300 7.19 -11.39 15.10
N ALA A 301 7.07 -11.49 16.43
CA ALA A 301 7.25 -10.35 17.31
C ALA A 301 7.62 -10.71 18.76
N VAL A 302 8.26 -9.76 19.44
CA VAL A 302 8.41 -9.75 20.90
C VAL A 302 7.82 -8.46 21.44
N SER A 303 7.02 -8.55 22.50
CA SER A 303 6.40 -7.41 23.19
C SER A 303 6.84 -7.33 24.65
N TRP A 304 6.93 -6.12 25.18
CA TRP A 304 7.32 -5.86 26.57
C TRP A 304 6.58 -4.65 27.15
N LYS A 305 6.67 -4.53 28.47
CA LYS A 305 6.13 -3.43 29.25
C LYS A 305 7.10 -3.04 30.36
N ALA A 306 7.27 -1.74 30.56
CA ALA A 306 7.97 -1.15 31.69
C ALA A 306 7.13 -0.02 32.29
N MET A 307 7.11 0.06 33.63
CA MET A 307 6.50 1.17 34.37
C MET A 307 7.62 1.97 35.02
N ASN A 308 7.69 3.25 34.72
CA ASN A 308 8.67 4.19 35.23
C ASN A 308 7.95 5.16 36.15
N THR A 309 8.44 5.36 37.37
CA THR A 309 7.69 6.07 38.41
C THR A 309 8.48 7.17 39.09
N SER A 310 7.79 8.25 39.46
CA SER A 310 8.29 9.30 40.34
C SER A 310 7.20 9.70 41.35
N ASN A 311 7.50 10.67 42.21
CA ASN A 311 6.50 11.30 43.08
C ASN A 311 5.47 12.14 42.30
N ASP A 312 5.81 12.55 41.08
CA ASP A 312 5.06 13.54 40.31
C ASP A 312 4.16 12.87 39.26
N CYS A 313 4.67 11.83 38.59
CA CYS A 313 3.98 11.10 37.52
C CYS A 313 4.49 9.66 37.38
N ASP A 314 3.71 8.86 36.65
CA ASP A 314 4.10 7.57 36.09
C ASP A 314 4.23 7.68 34.57
N LEU A 315 5.16 6.92 34.00
CA LEU A 315 5.31 6.69 32.56
C LEU A 315 5.24 5.19 32.29
N ILE A 316 4.24 4.78 31.52
CA ILE A 316 4.09 3.39 31.07
C ILE A 316 4.61 3.31 29.65
N CYS A 317 5.61 2.45 29.43
CA CYS A 317 6.14 2.13 28.12
C CYS A 317 5.70 0.71 27.75
N ASN A 318 4.88 0.56 26.71
CA ASN A 318 4.65 -0.72 26.06
C ASN A 318 5.41 -0.72 24.73
N GLY A 319 6.28 -1.70 24.52
CA GLY A 319 7.07 -1.81 23.31
C GLY A 319 6.82 -3.12 22.59
N LYS A 320 7.01 -3.11 21.27
CA LYS A 320 6.97 -4.31 20.42
C LYS A 320 8.04 -4.19 19.34
N LEU A 321 8.79 -5.26 19.10
CA LEU A 321 9.69 -5.40 17.94
C LEU A 321 9.20 -6.53 17.06
N GLU A 322 9.10 -6.29 15.76
CA GLU A 322 8.73 -7.28 14.76
C GLU A 322 9.93 -7.71 13.90
N PHE A 323 9.84 -8.90 13.29
CA PHE A 323 10.92 -9.56 12.56
C PHE A 323 11.53 -8.74 11.39
N ASP A 324 10.77 -7.79 10.85
CA ASP A 324 11.17 -6.96 9.72
C ASP A 324 11.89 -5.66 10.15
N GLY A 325 11.96 -5.37 11.44
CA GLY A 325 12.63 -4.18 12.01
C GLY A 325 11.71 -3.01 12.30
N PHE A 326 10.39 -3.21 12.21
CA PHE A 326 9.41 -2.31 12.80
C PHE A 326 9.38 -2.46 14.31
N ALA A 327 9.41 -1.35 15.04
CA ALA A 327 9.15 -1.32 16.47
C ALA A 327 8.12 -0.25 16.83
N ASP A 328 7.11 -0.63 17.61
CA ASP A 328 6.05 0.25 18.12
C ASP A 328 6.29 0.54 19.60
N PHE A 329 6.15 1.81 19.98
CA PHE A 329 6.25 2.27 21.37
C PHE A 329 5.01 3.09 21.75
N GLN A 330 4.23 2.55 22.66
CA GLN A 330 3.08 3.22 23.27
C GLN A 330 3.48 3.78 24.63
N ILE A 331 3.64 5.12 24.69
CA ILE A 331 4.09 5.82 25.90
C ILE A 331 2.90 6.56 26.51
N THR A 332 2.55 6.22 27.76
CA THR A 332 1.51 6.94 28.51
C THR A 332 2.13 7.64 29.70
N VAL A 333 2.03 8.97 29.75
CA VAL A 333 2.42 9.78 30.90
C VAL A 333 1.17 10.09 31.71
N LYS A 334 1.14 9.68 32.99
CA LYS A 334 0.03 9.89 33.92
C LYS A 334 0.49 10.67 35.14
N THR A 335 -0.12 11.80 35.43
CA THR A 335 0.30 12.62 36.58
C THR A 335 -0.35 12.15 37.88
N LYS A 336 0.39 12.23 38.99
CA LYS A 336 -0.09 11.90 40.35
C LYS A 336 -0.59 13.13 41.12
N LYS A 337 -0.18 14.31 40.67
CA LYS A 337 -0.57 15.62 41.18
C LYS A 337 -0.61 16.62 40.02
N PRO A 338 -1.18 17.83 40.19
CA PRO A 338 -1.10 18.86 39.16
C PRO A 338 0.36 19.19 38.82
N LEU A 339 0.70 19.27 37.54
CA LEU A 339 2.05 19.57 37.05
C LEU A 339 2.03 20.68 36.01
N SER A 340 2.83 21.72 36.24
CA SER A 340 3.21 22.70 35.21
C SER A 340 4.51 22.24 34.55
N ILE A 341 4.44 22.03 33.24
CA ILE A 341 5.47 21.39 32.43
C ILE A 341 5.99 22.41 31.43
N LYS A 342 7.31 22.59 31.39
CA LYS A 342 7.99 23.36 30.35
C LYS A 342 8.06 22.57 29.06
N ASP A 343 8.41 21.28 29.15
CA ASP A 343 8.53 20.42 27.99
C ASP A 343 8.45 18.92 28.36
N ILE A 344 7.91 18.12 27.43
CA ILE A 344 8.08 16.67 27.40
C ILE A 344 8.70 16.34 26.05
N ARG A 345 9.82 15.62 26.06
CA ARG A 345 10.58 15.35 24.84
C ARG A 345 11.21 13.98 24.79
N LEU A 346 11.41 13.50 23.56
CA LEU A 346 12.24 12.34 23.27
C LEU A 346 13.56 12.82 22.66
N GLU A 347 14.67 12.44 23.28
CA GLU A 347 16.03 12.69 22.80
C GLU A 347 16.62 11.38 22.27
N VAL A 348 17.10 11.41 21.03
CA VAL A 348 17.75 10.29 20.35
C VAL A 348 19.13 10.73 19.86
N ALA A 349 20.18 10.11 20.39
CA ALA A 349 21.56 10.35 19.99
C ALA A 349 21.97 9.33 18.91
N MET A 350 21.93 9.73 17.65
CA MET A 350 22.38 8.88 16.54
C MET A 350 23.90 8.94 16.41
N ASN A 351 24.52 7.80 16.10
CA ASN A 351 25.93 7.78 15.71
C ASN A 351 26.11 8.59 14.40
N LYS A 352 27.10 9.49 14.35
CA LYS A 352 27.30 10.39 13.20
C LYS A 352 27.53 9.64 11.87
N ASP A 353 28.23 8.51 11.91
CA ASP A 353 28.47 7.67 10.73
C ASP A 353 27.20 6.92 10.26
N LYS A 354 26.15 6.92 11.09
CA LYS A 354 24.82 6.36 10.81
C LYS A 354 23.74 7.43 10.69
N ALA A 355 24.13 8.70 10.56
CA ALA A 355 23.25 9.84 10.36
C ALA A 355 23.81 10.82 9.29
N ILE A 356 24.39 10.25 8.23
CA ILE A 356 24.98 10.98 7.10
C ILE A 356 23.89 11.66 6.25
N TYR A 357 22.81 10.93 6.00
CA TYR A 357 21.70 11.35 5.18
C TYR A 357 20.45 11.60 6.00
N MET A 358 19.55 12.42 5.46
CA MET A 358 18.28 12.80 6.06
C MET A 358 17.19 12.88 5.00
N MET A 359 15.97 12.51 5.40
CA MET A 359 14.75 12.65 4.61
C MET A 359 13.54 12.83 5.55
N GLY A 360 12.56 13.64 5.15
CA GLY A 360 11.35 13.89 5.97
C GLY A 360 11.38 15.23 6.69
N LEU A 361 10.30 15.57 7.41
CA LEU A 361 10.16 16.84 8.14
C LEU A 361 10.51 18.07 7.28
N ASN A 362 9.91 18.15 6.10
CA ASN A 362 10.13 19.20 5.09
C ASN A 362 11.54 19.25 4.48
N LYS A 363 12.36 18.21 4.68
CA LYS A 363 13.64 18.02 4.00
C LYS A 363 13.50 16.96 2.91
N ALA A 364 13.72 17.37 1.66
CA ALA A 364 13.97 16.43 0.58
C ALA A 364 15.23 15.60 0.89
N GLY A 365 15.27 14.37 0.44
CA GLY A 365 16.36 13.43 0.73
C GLY A 365 17.74 13.93 0.31
N GLY A 366 18.76 13.46 0.99
CA GLY A 366 20.16 13.75 0.65
C GLY A 366 21.00 13.90 1.91
N PHE A 367 22.11 14.60 1.82
CA PHE A 367 22.93 14.92 2.97
C PHE A 367 22.13 15.66 4.04
N ARG A 368 22.35 15.24 5.30
CA ARG A 368 21.77 15.90 6.46
C ARG A 368 22.47 17.26 6.65
N PRO A 369 21.72 18.36 6.87
CA PRO A 369 22.31 19.64 7.27
C PRO A 369 22.86 19.56 8.71
N ALA A 370 23.81 20.44 9.04
CA ALA A 370 24.40 20.49 10.38
C ALA A 370 23.35 20.72 11.49
N SER A 371 22.31 21.49 11.18
CA SER A 371 21.11 21.67 12.01
C SER A 371 19.83 21.70 11.16
N TRP A 372 18.71 21.31 11.78
CA TRP A 372 17.38 21.38 11.18
C TRP A 372 16.33 21.61 12.26
N GLU A 373 15.50 22.63 12.09
CA GLU A 373 14.40 22.94 13.00
C GLU A 373 13.08 22.76 12.26
N TRP A 374 12.17 22.01 12.86
CA TRP A 374 10.86 21.71 12.28
C TRP A 374 9.75 21.84 13.31
N LYS A 375 8.58 22.26 12.84
CA LYS A 375 7.34 22.41 13.60
C LYS A 375 6.22 21.65 12.90
N TRP A 376 5.27 21.15 13.69
CA TRP A 376 4.08 20.51 13.15
C TRP A 376 3.29 21.45 12.24
N ASP A 377 2.93 20.94 11.06
CA ASP A 377 2.10 21.62 10.08
C ASP A 377 1.24 20.59 9.36
N THR A 378 -0.02 20.44 9.76
CA THR A 378 -0.95 19.46 9.17
C THR A 378 -1.42 19.86 7.77
N THR A 379 -1.07 21.05 7.27
CA THR A 379 -1.21 21.34 5.84
C THR A 379 -0.22 20.55 4.98
N LYS A 380 0.76 19.90 5.62
CA LYS A 380 1.75 19.02 5.02
C LYS A 380 1.64 17.61 5.61
N ASN A 381 1.87 16.60 4.79
CA ASN A 381 1.86 15.20 5.19
C ASN A 381 3.25 14.82 5.75
N GLN A 382 3.56 15.31 6.94
CA GLN A 382 4.89 15.21 7.54
C GLN A 382 4.78 14.86 9.04
N ASP A 383 5.00 13.59 9.36
CA ASP A 383 4.99 13.03 10.71
C ASP A 383 6.20 12.13 11.01
N ALA A 384 7.09 11.94 10.03
CA ALA A 384 8.23 11.05 10.11
C ALA A 384 9.54 11.68 9.64
N LEU A 385 10.64 11.23 10.26
CA LEU A 385 12.04 11.54 9.95
C LEU A 385 12.78 10.24 9.68
N TRP A 386 13.61 10.19 8.64
CA TRP A 386 14.64 9.17 8.50
C TRP A 386 16.02 9.81 8.56
N LEU A 387 16.89 9.24 9.38
CA LEU A 387 18.33 9.51 9.45
C LEU A 387 19.10 8.22 9.21
N GLY A 388 20.11 8.24 8.34
CA GLY A 388 20.81 7.01 8.03
C GLY A 388 22.08 7.16 7.20
N ALA A 389 22.86 6.08 7.19
CA ALA A 389 23.80 5.74 6.14
C ALA A 389 23.27 4.53 5.36
N VAL A 390 23.97 4.11 4.29
CA VAL A 390 23.54 2.96 3.49
C VAL A 390 23.37 1.71 4.35
N ASN A 391 24.29 1.43 5.28
CA ASN A 391 24.27 0.19 6.06
C ASN A 391 23.69 0.31 7.46
N GLY A 392 22.97 1.38 7.78
CA GLY A 392 22.34 1.55 9.08
C GLY A 392 21.66 2.90 9.20
N GLY A 393 20.42 2.90 9.69
CA GLY A 393 19.65 4.11 9.91
C GLY A 393 18.38 3.84 10.67
N LEU A 394 17.63 4.90 10.95
CA LEU A 394 16.42 4.86 11.74
C LEU A 394 15.39 5.82 11.15
N GLN A 395 14.19 5.29 10.85
CA GLN A 395 13.01 6.14 10.75
C GLN A 395 12.40 6.29 12.15
N MET A 396 11.97 7.51 12.48
CA MET A 396 11.17 7.84 13.65
C MET A 396 9.89 8.52 13.19
N LYS A 397 8.74 8.05 13.64
CA LYS A 397 7.43 8.65 13.38
C LYS A 397 6.71 8.89 14.69
N TRP A 398 6.14 10.08 14.87
CA TRP A 398 5.50 10.50 16.12
C TRP A 398 3.99 10.58 15.97
N MET A 399 3.27 9.97 16.90
CA MET A 399 1.81 9.81 16.82
C MET A 399 1.17 9.93 18.20
N ALA A 400 -0.17 9.96 18.21
CA ALA A 400 -0.98 9.83 19.42
C ALA A 400 -2.19 8.92 19.12
N ASP A 401 -3.07 8.77 20.10
CA ASP A 401 -4.30 7.98 20.06
C ASP A 401 -5.31 8.45 18.98
N ASN A 402 -5.19 9.69 18.49
CA ASN A 402 -6.03 10.23 17.42
C ASN A 402 -5.49 10.00 15.99
N TYR A 403 -4.40 9.22 15.85
CA TYR A 403 -3.81 8.94 14.54
C TYR A 403 -4.80 8.17 13.66
N VAL A 404 -4.88 8.61 12.40
CA VAL A 404 -5.57 7.93 11.30
C VAL A 404 -4.65 8.00 10.09
N LEU A 405 -4.64 6.97 9.25
CA LEU A 405 -3.82 7.01 8.03
C LEU A 405 -4.31 8.13 7.09
N PRO A 406 -3.48 9.15 6.77
CA PRO A 406 -3.89 10.23 5.88
C PRO A 406 -4.12 9.73 4.45
N LEU A 407 -4.98 10.42 3.69
CA LEU A 407 -5.04 10.22 2.24
C LEU A 407 -3.73 10.67 1.61
N VAL A 408 -3.27 9.97 0.59
CA VAL A 408 -1.99 10.25 -0.08
C VAL A 408 -2.19 10.85 -1.47
N ASN A 409 -1.10 11.23 -2.12
CA ASN A 409 -1.08 11.78 -3.49
C ASN A 409 -1.91 13.08 -3.54
N VAL A 410 -2.52 13.41 -4.67
CA VAL A 410 -3.33 14.63 -4.88
C VAL A 410 -4.58 14.71 -3.99
N TYR A 411 -4.84 13.69 -3.17
CA TYR A 411 -6.00 13.60 -2.29
C TYR A 411 -5.73 13.99 -0.83
N TYR A 412 -4.48 14.30 -0.46
CA TYR A 412 -4.12 14.64 0.93
C TYR A 412 -5.00 15.74 1.54
N ASN A 413 -5.38 16.76 0.77
CA ASN A 413 -6.21 17.85 1.26
C ASN A 413 -7.63 17.43 1.70
N PHE A 414 -8.12 16.26 1.29
CA PHE A 414 -9.43 15.73 1.70
C PHE A 414 -9.36 14.84 2.96
N GLY A 415 -8.16 14.38 3.34
CA GLY A 415 -7.93 13.51 4.49
C GLY A 415 -6.54 13.76 5.05
N LYS A 416 -6.39 14.91 5.72
CA LYS A 416 -5.12 15.40 6.23
C LYS A 416 -4.67 14.62 7.47
N LEU A 417 -3.38 14.71 7.75
CA LEU A 417 -2.81 14.28 9.01
C LEU A 417 -3.49 14.99 10.19
N HIS A 418 -3.82 14.23 11.22
CA HIS A 418 -4.27 14.78 12.49
C HIS A 418 -3.07 15.22 13.33
N LEU A 419 -3.14 16.43 13.90
CA LEU A 419 -2.13 16.90 14.83
C LEU A 419 -2.16 16.01 16.09
N PRO A 420 -1.05 15.37 16.50
CA PRO A 420 -1.03 14.61 17.75
C PRO A 420 -1.22 15.54 18.96
N PRO A 421 -2.21 15.32 19.85
CA PRO A 421 -2.45 16.22 21.00
C PRO A 421 -1.26 16.32 21.96
N SER A 422 -0.45 15.26 22.04
CA SER A 422 0.77 15.18 22.84
C SER A 422 1.95 15.88 22.16
N TRP A 423 2.43 15.35 21.03
CA TRP A 423 3.61 15.87 20.32
C TRP A 423 3.39 17.22 19.66
N GLY A 424 2.19 17.46 19.11
CA GLY A 424 1.83 18.70 18.44
C GLY A 424 1.52 19.83 19.41
N ASN A 425 0.79 19.51 20.49
CA ASN A 425 0.45 20.42 21.60
C ASN A 425 0.03 21.82 21.11
N ASP A 426 -0.97 21.86 20.23
CA ASP A 426 -1.50 23.10 19.63
C ASP A 426 -0.43 23.98 18.96
N GLY A 427 0.51 23.35 18.24
CA GLY A 427 1.58 24.01 17.49
C GLY A 427 2.83 24.37 18.31
N LYS A 428 2.86 24.01 19.60
CA LYS A 428 4.03 24.26 20.46
C LYS A 428 5.16 23.27 20.22
N GLY A 429 4.85 22.05 19.82
CA GLY A 429 5.85 21.00 19.61
C GLY A 429 6.53 21.02 18.24
N GLY A 430 7.56 20.20 18.09
CA GLY A 430 8.37 20.10 16.88
C GLY A 430 9.54 19.14 17.04
N VAL A 431 10.46 19.19 16.09
CA VAL A 431 11.67 18.36 16.10
C VAL A 431 12.88 19.21 15.72
N ASN A 432 13.90 19.19 16.57
CA ASN A 432 15.19 19.82 16.30
C ASN A 432 16.24 18.74 16.09
N ILE A 433 17.09 18.92 15.07
CA ILE A 433 18.19 18.02 14.74
C ILE A 433 19.47 18.85 14.73
N PHE A 434 20.53 18.39 15.41
CA PHE A 434 21.80 19.13 15.44
C PHE A 434 22.98 18.21 15.78
N GLU A 435 24.17 18.61 15.33
CA GLU A 435 25.42 17.92 15.70
C GLU A 435 25.86 18.29 17.12
N LYS A 436 26.34 17.30 17.87
CA LYS A 436 26.94 17.48 19.18
C LYS A 436 28.15 16.55 19.30
N GLY A 437 29.35 17.05 19.01
CA GLY A 437 30.56 16.20 18.97
C GLY A 437 30.45 15.10 17.90
N ASN A 438 30.48 13.83 18.33
CA ASN A 438 30.41 12.67 17.44
C ASN A 438 28.99 12.05 17.30
N GLU A 439 27.97 12.73 17.81
CA GLU A 439 26.57 12.33 17.70
C GLU A 439 25.74 13.37 16.94
N VAL A 440 24.64 12.89 16.37
CA VAL A 440 23.57 13.73 15.81
C VAL A 440 22.35 13.57 16.72
N MET A 441 22.00 14.65 17.40
CA MET A 441 20.87 14.68 18.31
C MET A 441 19.59 14.92 17.54
N VAL A 442 18.57 14.11 17.80
CA VAL A 442 17.17 14.39 17.47
C VAL A 442 16.44 14.68 18.76
N ASN A 443 15.85 15.86 18.86
CA ASN A 443 15.05 16.31 19.99
C ASN A 443 13.62 16.55 19.50
N ALA A 444 12.73 15.58 19.73
CA ALA A 444 11.30 15.71 19.48
C ALA A 444 10.61 16.24 20.73
N TYR A 445 10.22 17.51 20.73
CA TYR A 445 9.71 18.24 21.90
C TYR A 445 8.24 18.58 21.74
N SER A 446 7.49 18.66 22.84
CA SER A 446 6.07 19.05 22.81
C SER A 446 5.80 20.47 23.28
N GLY A 447 6.76 21.13 23.93
CA GLY A 447 6.57 22.44 24.54
C GLY A 447 5.66 22.43 25.78
N SER A 448 5.34 23.62 26.27
CA SER A 448 4.75 23.80 27.61
C SER A 448 3.28 23.42 27.71
N ARG A 449 2.89 22.89 28.88
CA ARG A 449 1.51 22.51 29.22
C ARG A 449 1.28 22.40 30.72
N ILE A 450 0.01 22.34 31.10
CA ILE A 450 -0.44 22.07 32.47
C ILE A 450 -1.25 20.78 32.42
N MET A 451 -0.91 19.83 33.29
CA MET A 451 -1.64 18.58 33.44
C MET A 451 -2.30 18.50 34.82
N LYS A 452 -3.58 18.14 34.86
CA LYS A 452 -4.34 17.90 36.11
C LYS A 452 -3.96 16.57 36.72
N LYS A 453 -4.17 16.39 38.03
CA LYS A 453 -3.97 15.11 38.70
C LYS A 453 -4.79 14.00 38.00
N GLY A 454 -4.12 12.90 37.66
CA GLY A 454 -4.72 11.73 37.03
C GLY A 454 -4.90 11.85 35.52
N GLU A 455 -4.55 13.00 34.92
CA GLU A 455 -4.58 13.19 33.47
C GLU A 455 -3.52 12.35 32.78
N GLU A 456 -3.87 11.83 31.60
CA GLU A 456 -3.01 11.00 30.77
C GLU A 456 -2.72 11.69 29.43
N GLN A 457 -1.49 11.52 28.94
CA GLN A 457 -1.05 11.97 27.62
C GLN A 457 -0.27 10.85 26.93
N HIS A 458 -0.56 10.62 25.65
CA HIS A 458 -0.02 9.50 24.87
C HIS A 458 1.05 9.98 23.88
N TYR A 459 2.31 9.66 24.14
CA TYR A 459 3.48 10.05 23.36
C TYR A 459 3.97 8.87 22.50
N ASN A 460 3.09 8.34 21.65
CA ASN A 460 3.41 7.15 20.86
C ASN A 460 4.44 7.48 19.77
N PHE A 461 5.32 6.53 19.47
CA PHE A 461 6.23 6.64 18.34
C PHE A 461 6.56 5.27 17.73
N GLU A 462 6.82 5.28 16.43
CA GLU A 462 7.23 4.10 15.66
C GLU A 462 8.67 4.25 15.20
N LEU A 463 9.39 3.13 15.15
CA LEU A 463 10.73 3.02 14.60
C LEU A 463 10.75 2.03 13.42
N LEU A 464 11.49 2.37 12.36
CA LEU A 464 11.95 1.40 11.35
C LEU A 464 13.47 1.38 11.32
N ILE A 465 14.05 0.25 11.71
CA ILE A 465 15.50 0.06 11.75
C ILE A 465 15.98 -0.37 10.36
N THR A 466 16.59 0.55 9.60
CA THR A 466 17.03 0.28 8.22
C THR A 466 18.49 -0.17 8.18
N PRO A 467 18.93 -0.98 7.19
CA PRO A 467 18.18 -1.59 6.08
C PRO A 467 17.25 -2.73 6.52
N PHE A 468 16.35 -3.18 5.63
CA PHE A 468 15.41 -4.26 5.93
C PHE A 468 15.92 -5.64 5.54
N LYS A 469 16.66 -5.72 4.44
CA LYS A 469 17.19 -6.96 3.84
C LYS A 469 18.42 -6.66 2.99
N THR A 470 19.12 -7.70 2.56
CA THR A 470 20.21 -7.54 1.60
C THR A 470 19.67 -7.30 0.19
N ILE A 471 20.37 -6.52 -0.61
CA ILE A 471 20.03 -6.29 -2.02
C ILE A 471 20.12 -7.63 -2.78
N SER A 472 19.02 -8.02 -3.41
CA SER A 472 18.96 -9.21 -4.26
C SER A 472 19.56 -8.91 -5.64
N LYS A 473 20.71 -9.53 -5.95
CA LYS A 473 21.35 -9.39 -7.27
C LYS A 473 20.49 -9.95 -8.42
N LYS A 474 19.72 -11.02 -8.15
CA LYS A 474 18.70 -11.55 -9.08
C LYS A 474 17.65 -10.47 -9.36
N ALA A 475 17.13 -9.82 -8.32
CA ALA A 475 16.13 -8.76 -8.50
C ALA A 475 16.70 -7.52 -9.21
N MET A 476 17.97 -7.20 -8.97
CA MET A 476 18.62 -6.02 -9.52
C MET A 476 19.04 -6.17 -11.00
N PHE A 477 19.52 -7.34 -11.42
CA PHE A 477 20.13 -7.52 -12.74
C PHE A 477 19.47 -8.57 -13.64
N ASP A 478 18.74 -9.52 -13.06
CA ASP A 478 18.08 -10.61 -13.81
C ASP A 478 16.57 -10.37 -13.98
N ASN A 479 15.90 -9.67 -13.07
CA ASN A 479 14.50 -9.28 -13.25
C ASN A 479 14.41 -8.12 -14.26
N ARG A 480 13.77 -8.36 -15.41
CA ARG A 480 13.64 -7.39 -16.50
C ARG A 480 12.17 -7.17 -16.81
N PHE A 481 11.68 -5.99 -16.46
CA PHE A 481 10.26 -5.66 -16.55
C PHE A 481 9.92 -5.05 -17.91
N TYR A 482 8.84 -5.55 -18.51
CA TYR A 482 8.10 -4.88 -19.57
C TYR A 482 6.75 -4.39 -19.03
N GLN A 483 6.43 -3.12 -19.28
CA GLN A 483 5.17 -2.50 -18.90
C GLN A 483 4.78 -1.45 -19.92
N SER A 484 3.51 -1.45 -20.35
CA SER A 484 2.99 -0.48 -21.30
C SER A 484 1.62 0.04 -20.90
N GLY A 485 1.34 1.31 -21.23
CA GLY A 485 0.04 1.98 -21.03
C GLY A 485 -0.89 1.93 -22.24
N LYS A 486 -0.57 1.13 -23.27
CA LYS A 486 -1.39 0.97 -24.48
C LYS A 486 -2.74 0.32 -24.14
N ASN A 487 -3.82 0.74 -24.83
CA ASN A 487 -5.15 0.11 -24.66
C ASN A 487 -5.22 -1.31 -25.26
N GLU A 488 -4.41 -1.62 -26.28
CA GLU A 488 -4.36 -2.92 -26.95
C GLU A 488 -3.11 -3.70 -26.55
N THR A 489 -3.25 -5.01 -26.30
CA THR A 489 -2.20 -5.83 -25.66
C THR A 489 -1.66 -6.96 -26.52
N ASN A 490 -2.16 -7.13 -27.76
CA ASN A 490 -1.83 -8.26 -28.64
C ASN A 490 -0.32 -8.47 -28.85
N ASP A 491 0.47 -7.38 -28.85
CA ASP A 491 1.92 -7.42 -29.10
C ASP A 491 2.76 -7.46 -27.82
N PHE A 492 2.16 -7.50 -26.62
CA PHE A 492 2.92 -7.36 -25.36
C PHE A 492 3.99 -8.43 -25.15
N ILE A 493 3.68 -9.70 -25.47
CA ILE A 493 4.65 -10.80 -25.35
C ILE A 493 5.80 -10.60 -26.34
N HIS A 494 5.49 -10.34 -27.61
CA HIS A 494 6.49 -10.09 -28.64
C HIS A 494 7.36 -8.85 -28.35
N GLU A 495 6.76 -7.75 -27.87
CA GLU A 495 7.51 -6.56 -27.47
C GLU A 495 8.44 -6.85 -26.28
N ALA A 496 7.95 -7.57 -25.27
CA ALA A 496 8.78 -8.01 -24.14
C ALA A 496 9.96 -8.87 -24.61
N ASP A 497 9.73 -9.82 -25.51
CA ASP A 497 10.77 -10.66 -26.12
C ASP A 497 11.82 -9.86 -26.87
N SER A 498 11.37 -8.95 -27.73
CA SER A 498 12.26 -8.12 -28.56
C SER A 498 13.22 -7.27 -27.73
N LEU A 499 12.83 -6.96 -26.48
CA LEU A 499 13.60 -6.16 -25.53
C LEU A 499 14.36 -7.03 -24.51
N GLY A 500 14.13 -8.34 -24.48
CA GLY A 500 14.75 -9.26 -23.52
C GLY A 500 14.18 -9.17 -22.11
N ALA A 501 12.93 -8.73 -21.96
CA ALA A 501 12.20 -8.71 -20.69
C ALA A 501 11.69 -10.11 -20.32
N ASN A 502 11.64 -10.41 -19.03
CA ASN A 502 11.19 -11.71 -18.50
C ASN A 502 10.06 -11.62 -17.46
N ILE A 503 9.58 -10.42 -17.19
CA ILE A 503 8.40 -10.15 -16.37
C ILE A 503 7.54 -9.13 -17.12
N ILE A 504 6.27 -9.47 -17.35
CA ILE A 504 5.29 -8.56 -17.96
C ILE A 504 4.33 -8.06 -16.89
N THR A 505 4.24 -6.74 -16.75
CA THR A 505 3.25 -6.07 -15.89
C THR A 505 2.05 -5.64 -16.72
N VAL A 506 0.89 -6.26 -16.47
CA VAL A 506 -0.38 -5.83 -17.05
C VAL A 506 -0.91 -4.65 -16.24
N HIS A 507 -0.79 -3.45 -16.81
CA HIS A 507 -1.34 -2.23 -16.24
C HIS A 507 -2.88 -2.20 -16.37
N GLN A 508 -3.56 -1.38 -15.58
CA GLN A 508 -4.99 -1.09 -15.79
C GLN A 508 -5.20 -0.19 -17.02
N GLY A 509 -6.41 -0.14 -17.58
CA GLY A 509 -6.76 0.72 -18.71
C GLY A 509 -6.49 0.11 -20.09
N ASN A 510 -6.37 -1.22 -20.18
CA ASN A 510 -6.22 -1.95 -21.43
C ASN A 510 -7.27 -3.07 -21.60
N ASP A 511 -7.27 -3.74 -22.74
CA ASP A 511 -8.25 -4.77 -23.08
C ASP A 511 -8.19 -6.04 -22.20
N LEU A 512 -7.02 -6.39 -21.65
CA LEU A 512 -6.83 -7.46 -20.67
C LEU A 512 -7.26 -7.05 -19.26
N TYR A 513 -7.17 -5.77 -18.92
CA TYR A 513 -7.44 -5.26 -17.58
C TYR A 513 -8.03 -3.83 -17.65
N PRO A 514 -9.34 -3.71 -17.87
CA PRO A 514 -9.95 -2.41 -18.16
C PRO A 514 -10.29 -1.59 -16.90
N PHE A 515 -10.57 -2.21 -15.76
CA PHE A 515 -11.13 -1.50 -14.60
C PHE A 515 -10.12 -1.39 -13.46
N ILE A 516 -9.82 -0.18 -13.01
CA ILE A 516 -8.81 0.06 -11.98
C ILE A 516 -9.11 -0.72 -10.69
N ASN A 517 -8.08 -1.40 -10.18
CA ASN A 517 -8.12 -2.24 -8.97
C ASN A 517 -9.19 -3.35 -8.98
N TYR A 518 -9.64 -3.80 -10.16
CA TYR A 518 -10.54 -4.96 -10.29
C TYR A 518 -10.17 -5.89 -11.45
N PRO A 519 -9.02 -6.60 -11.37
CA PRO A 519 -8.46 -7.41 -12.46
C PRO A 519 -9.27 -8.68 -12.75
N TYR A 520 -10.10 -9.10 -11.81
CA TYR A 520 -10.91 -10.31 -11.88
C TYR A 520 -12.38 -10.05 -12.25
N SER A 521 -12.61 -9.06 -13.12
CA SER A 521 -13.93 -8.79 -13.68
C SER A 521 -14.36 -9.87 -14.68
N ASP A 522 -15.63 -10.25 -14.60
CA ASP A 522 -16.23 -11.32 -15.42
C ASP A 522 -16.06 -11.07 -16.93
N VAL A 523 -15.90 -9.81 -17.36
CA VAL A 523 -15.87 -9.40 -18.78
C VAL A 523 -14.51 -9.66 -19.48
N ASN A 524 -13.42 -9.76 -18.72
CA ASN A 524 -12.04 -9.85 -19.23
C ASN A 524 -11.24 -10.97 -18.55
N ILE A 525 -11.72 -11.57 -17.47
CA ILE A 525 -10.96 -12.55 -16.69
C ILE A 525 -10.45 -13.75 -17.49
N LYS A 526 -11.24 -14.24 -18.46
CA LYS A 526 -10.81 -15.33 -19.34
C LYS A 526 -9.64 -14.93 -20.24
N ALA A 527 -9.66 -13.70 -20.75
CA ALA A 527 -8.59 -13.18 -21.58
C ALA A 527 -7.31 -12.96 -20.77
N LEU A 528 -7.44 -12.38 -19.56
CA LEU A 528 -6.32 -12.21 -18.64
C LEU A 528 -5.70 -13.55 -18.24
N LYS A 529 -6.52 -14.55 -17.88
CA LYS A 529 -6.05 -15.90 -17.56
C LYS A 529 -5.27 -16.52 -18.71
N ARG A 530 -5.84 -16.48 -19.93
CA ARG A 530 -5.18 -17.01 -21.13
C ARG A 530 -3.85 -16.31 -21.40
N PHE A 531 -3.81 -14.98 -21.28
CA PHE A 531 -2.57 -14.22 -21.44
C PHE A 531 -1.50 -14.68 -20.43
N ILE A 532 -1.85 -14.86 -19.16
CA ILE A 532 -0.92 -15.34 -18.14
C ILE A 532 -0.42 -16.76 -18.47
N GLU A 533 -1.31 -17.64 -18.93
CA GLU A 533 -0.95 -19.00 -19.39
C GLU A 533 0.02 -18.97 -20.58
N GLU A 534 -0.19 -18.07 -21.54
CA GLU A 534 0.71 -17.86 -22.70
C GLU A 534 2.08 -17.33 -22.25
N VAL A 535 2.13 -16.37 -21.31
CA VAL A 535 3.38 -15.86 -20.72
C VAL A 535 4.15 -16.96 -19.98
N HIS A 536 3.45 -17.83 -19.23
CA HIS A 536 4.06 -18.96 -18.53
C HIS A 536 4.57 -20.03 -19.48
N ALA A 537 3.85 -20.30 -20.58
CA ALA A 537 4.28 -21.25 -21.61
C ALA A 537 5.60 -20.81 -22.26
N ASP A 538 5.90 -19.51 -22.25
CA ASP A 538 7.13 -18.90 -22.74
C ASP A 538 8.18 -18.64 -21.63
N HIS A 539 8.02 -19.32 -20.48
CA HIS A 539 8.94 -19.27 -19.33
C HIS A 539 9.18 -17.87 -18.74
N LYS A 540 8.21 -16.98 -18.89
CA LYS A 540 8.19 -15.64 -18.28
C LYS A 540 7.21 -15.58 -17.12
N ARG A 541 7.20 -14.44 -16.43
CA ARG A 541 6.27 -14.15 -15.34
C ARG A 541 5.29 -13.04 -15.73
N ALA A 542 4.06 -13.13 -15.24
CA ALA A 542 3.03 -12.11 -15.44
C ALA A 542 2.51 -11.60 -14.10
N LYS A 543 2.46 -10.28 -13.94
CA LYS A 543 1.87 -9.61 -12.77
C LYS A 543 0.91 -8.51 -13.17
N VAL A 544 0.09 -8.04 -12.24
CA VAL A 544 -1.00 -7.09 -12.50
C VAL A 544 -0.94 -5.87 -11.61
N TYR A 545 -1.38 -4.71 -12.12
CA TYR A 545 -1.66 -3.52 -11.30
C TYR A 545 -2.68 -3.85 -10.20
N TYR A 546 -2.36 -3.66 -8.91
CA TYR A 546 -3.32 -3.94 -7.84
C TYR A 546 -3.00 -3.20 -6.54
N THR A 547 -3.75 -2.14 -6.25
CA THR A 547 -3.63 -1.28 -5.05
C THR A 547 -5.01 -1.03 -4.40
N THR A 548 -5.05 -0.19 -3.35
CA THR A 548 -6.24 0.07 -2.51
C THR A 548 -6.55 1.55 -2.34
N ARG A 549 -6.20 2.41 -3.31
CA ARG A 549 -6.47 3.86 -3.22
C ARG A 549 -7.74 4.24 -3.99
N GLU A 550 -7.90 3.72 -5.20
CA GLU A 550 -9.07 3.94 -6.05
C GLU A 550 -9.90 2.67 -6.20
N LEU A 551 -11.20 2.86 -6.45
CA LEU A 551 -12.11 1.76 -6.74
C LEU A 551 -13.01 2.12 -7.92
N THR A 552 -13.00 1.29 -8.95
CA THR A 552 -13.86 1.41 -10.13
C THR A 552 -15.35 1.36 -9.79
N ILE A 553 -16.16 2.15 -10.51
CA ILE A 553 -17.62 2.06 -10.47
C ILE A 553 -18.16 0.81 -11.19
N ASN A 554 -17.33 0.15 -12.00
CA ASN A 554 -17.68 -1.06 -12.76
C ASN A 554 -17.61 -2.34 -11.90
N LEU A 555 -17.33 -2.18 -10.61
CA LEU A 555 -17.35 -3.25 -9.62
C LEU A 555 -18.80 -3.76 -9.39
N PRO A 556 -19.08 -5.07 -9.46
CA PRO A 556 -20.38 -5.63 -9.07
C PRO A 556 -20.81 -5.23 -7.65
N GLU A 557 -19.87 -5.23 -6.71
CA GLU A 557 -20.04 -4.87 -5.30
C GLU A 557 -20.12 -3.36 -5.02
N PHE A 558 -20.14 -2.49 -6.04
CA PHE A 558 -20.13 -1.03 -5.85
C PHE A 558 -21.30 -0.53 -4.98
N TRP A 559 -22.53 -0.97 -5.25
CA TRP A 559 -23.71 -0.55 -4.47
C TRP A 559 -23.72 -1.09 -3.03
N PRO A 560 -23.32 -2.35 -2.76
CA PRO A 560 -22.97 -2.77 -1.41
C PRO A 560 -22.01 -1.82 -0.69
N PHE A 561 -20.89 -1.45 -1.31
CA PHE A 561 -19.90 -0.60 -0.66
C PHE A 561 -20.39 0.82 -0.41
N VAL A 562 -21.15 1.40 -1.35
CA VAL A 562 -21.85 2.68 -1.15
C VAL A 562 -22.77 2.65 0.07
N SER A 563 -23.45 1.52 0.31
CA SER A 563 -24.38 1.37 1.44
C SER A 563 -23.69 1.38 2.82
N LEU A 564 -22.37 1.10 2.87
CA LEU A 564 -21.59 1.03 4.11
C LEU A 564 -21.19 2.39 4.67
N LYS A 565 -21.63 3.50 4.04
CA LYS A 565 -21.57 4.88 4.57
C LYS A 565 -20.19 5.26 5.12
N GLY A 566 -19.24 5.52 4.22
CA GLY A 566 -17.90 6.00 4.57
C GLY A 566 -16.91 4.90 4.97
N GLU A 567 -17.37 3.66 5.18
CA GLU A 567 -16.47 2.56 5.57
C GLU A 567 -15.54 2.14 4.43
N ILE A 568 -16.06 1.96 3.22
CA ILE A 568 -15.26 1.50 2.06
C ILE A 568 -14.97 2.64 1.09
N ILE A 569 -15.97 3.45 0.76
CA ILE A 569 -15.81 4.65 -0.09
C ILE A 569 -15.61 5.84 0.83
N TYR A 570 -14.52 6.58 0.63
CA TYR A 570 -14.15 7.69 1.51
C TYR A 570 -15.19 8.82 1.45
N PRO A 571 -15.65 9.34 2.60
CA PRO A 571 -16.63 10.41 2.63
C PRO A 571 -15.97 11.74 2.24
N GLY A 572 -16.05 12.09 0.95
CA GLY A 572 -15.60 13.38 0.42
C GLY A 572 -16.72 14.41 0.24
N PRO A 573 -16.44 15.54 -0.43
CA PRO A 573 -17.44 16.57 -0.69
C PRO A 573 -18.63 16.11 -1.57
N GLY A 574 -18.49 15.00 -2.30
CA GLY A 574 -19.52 14.50 -3.23
C GLY A 574 -19.61 15.37 -4.48
N ALA A 575 -20.82 15.81 -4.85
CA ALA A 575 -21.05 16.65 -6.04
C ALA A 575 -20.21 17.96 -6.08
N SER A 576 -19.82 18.48 -4.91
CA SER A 576 -18.98 19.69 -4.81
C SER A 576 -17.47 19.40 -4.87
N ALA A 577 -17.05 18.13 -5.01
CA ALA A 577 -15.64 17.79 -5.05
C ALA A 577 -14.93 18.45 -6.24
N ARG A 578 -13.72 18.95 -6.02
CA ARG A 578 -12.82 19.51 -7.05
C ARG A 578 -11.42 18.99 -6.75
N THR A 579 -10.98 18.01 -7.53
CA THR A 579 -9.68 17.36 -7.36
C THR A 579 -8.70 17.90 -8.41
N VAL A 580 -7.43 17.53 -8.30
CA VAL A 580 -6.44 17.83 -9.36
C VAL A 580 -6.81 17.16 -10.68
N THR A 581 -7.41 15.97 -10.62
CA THR A 581 -7.86 15.19 -11.79
C THR A 581 -9.19 15.69 -12.35
N ASP A 582 -10.03 16.31 -11.52
CA ASP A 582 -11.39 16.74 -11.85
C ASP A 582 -11.64 18.20 -11.43
N PRO A 583 -10.91 19.18 -12.02
CA PRO A 583 -10.96 20.58 -11.61
C PRO A 583 -12.31 21.25 -11.89
N HIS A 584 -13.14 20.66 -12.75
CA HIS A 584 -14.48 21.17 -13.09
C HIS A 584 -15.62 20.47 -12.33
N GLY A 585 -15.28 19.46 -11.51
CA GLY A 585 -16.24 18.67 -10.75
C GLY A 585 -16.37 17.24 -11.25
N PRO A 586 -17.09 16.38 -10.51
CA PRO A 586 -17.23 14.96 -10.85
C PRO A 586 -17.93 14.74 -12.19
N ASP A 587 -17.63 13.61 -12.81
CA ASP A 587 -18.31 13.15 -14.02
C ASP A 587 -19.86 13.12 -13.86
N PRO A 588 -20.64 13.47 -14.90
CA PRO A 588 -22.11 13.45 -14.84
C PRO A 588 -22.72 12.12 -14.39
N TRP A 589 -22.07 10.98 -14.67
CA TRP A 589 -22.51 9.69 -14.19
C TRP A 589 -22.49 9.63 -12.66
N LEU A 590 -21.40 10.11 -12.02
CA LEU A 590 -21.27 10.14 -10.56
C LEU A 590 -22.33 11.06 -9.95
N LEU A 591 -22.56 12.24 -10.53
CA LEU A 591 -23.58 13.19 -10.07
C LEU A 591 -24.99 12.56 -10.11
N THR A 592 -25.33 11.90 -11.21
CA THR A 592 -26.67 11.32 -11.43
C THR A 592 -26.92 10.10 -10.54
N ASN A 593 -25.89 9.25 -10.36
CA ASN A 593 -26.03 7.96 -9.71
C ASN A 593 -25.77 8.03 -8.20
N LEU A 594 -24.78 8.80 -7.76
CA LEU A 594 -24.46 8.95 -6.33
C LEU A 594 -25.26 10.08 -5.66
N ARG A 595 -25.81 11.03 -6.42
CA ARG A 595 -26.65 12.14 -5.92
C ARG A 595 -26.00 12.84 -4.71
N GLU A 596 -26.71 12.90 -3.58
CA GLU A 596 -26.28 13.59 -2.35
C GLU A 596 -25.18 12.86 -1.55
N ARG A 597 -24.80 11.64 -1.98
CA ARG A 597 -23.81 10.85 -1.27
C ARG A 597 -22.43 11.50 -1.30
N LYS A 598 -21.66 11.19 -0.26
CA LYS A 598 -20.29 11.65 -0.06
C LYS A 598 -19.32 10.70 -0.75
N TYR A 599 -18.42 11.26 -1.54
CA TYR A 599 -17.36 10.56 -2.27
C TYR A 599 -16.31 11.58 -2.73
N ILE A 600 -15.18 11.08 -3.22
CA ILE A 600 -14.16 11.86 -3.95
C ILE A 600 -14.00 11.16 -5.31
N PRO A 601 -14.20 11.85 -6.46
CA PRO A 601 -13.87 11.28 -7.76
C PRO A 601 -12.36 11.05 -7.86
N ALA A 602 -11.97 9.94 -8.46
CA ALA A 602 -10.59 9.54 -8.58
C ALA A 602 -10.19 9.32 -10.05
N TRP A 603 -9.08 8.60 -10.28
CA TRP A 603 -8.53 8.37 -11.61
C TRP A 603 -9.58 7.91 -12.64
N VAL A 604 -9.50 8.45 -13.85
CA VAL A 604 -10.34 8.04 -14.98
C VAL A 604 -9.48 7.45 -16.08
N SER A 605 -9.77 6.22 -16.48
CA SER A 605 -9.12 5.60 -17.64
C SER A 605 -9.99 5.78 -18.89
N HIS A 606 -9.40 6.37 -19.92
CA HIS A 606 -10.05 6.61 -21.21
C HIS A 606 -9.58 5.58 -22.25
N PHE A 607 -10.53 4.88 -22.87
CA PHE A 607 -10.24 3.92 -23.92
C PHE A 607 -10.38 4.57 -25.28
N THR A 608 -9.26 4.76 -25.97
CA THR A 608 -9.21 5.43 -27.29
C THR A 608 -9.13 4.43 -28.44
N GLN A 609 -8.71 3.20 -28.15
CA GLN A 609 -8.49 2.12 -29.11
C GLN A 609 -8.96 0.76 -28.54
N GLY A 610 -8.92 -0.29 -29.36
CA GLY A 610 -9.25 -1.65 -28.96
C GLY A 610 -10.73 -1.91 -28.60
N LYS A 611 -10.95 -3.04 -27.91
CA LYS A 611 -12.28 -3.59 -27.55
C LYS A 611 -13.19 -2.60 -26.81
N TYR A 612 -12.63 -1.71 -25.99
CA TYR A 612 -13.37 -0.80 -25.14
C TYR A 612 -13.38 0.65 -25.64
N LYS A 613 -13.00 0.88 -26.90
CA LYS A 613 -12.95 2.23 -27.50
C LYS A 613 -14.24 3.03 -27.24
N GLY A 614 -14.07 4.24 -26.71
CA GLY A 614 -15.15 5.16 -26.36
C GLY A 614 -15.70 4.97 -24.95
N MET A 615 -15.24 3.96 -24.20
CA MET A 615 -15.59 3.79 -22.79
C MET A 615 -14.68 4.63 -21.87
N GLN A 616 -15.19 4.88 -20.66
CA GLN A 616 -14.46 5.45 -19.54
C GLN A 616 -14.61 4.53 -18.34
N ASP A 617 -13.51 4.28 -17.63
CA ASP A 617 -13.55 3.68 -16.30
C ASP A 617 -13.44 4.80 -15.26
N LEU A 618 -14.54 5.08 -14.57
CA LEU A 618 -14.59 6.06 -13.49
C LEU A 618 -14.28 5.37 -12.16
N SER A 619 -13.65 6.08 -11.24
CA SER A 619 -13.34 5.55 -9.91
C SER A 619 -13.58 6.56 -8.79
N VAL A 620 -13.61 6.05 -7.55
CA VAL A 620 -13.73 6.84 -6.32
C VAL A 620 -12.65 6.45 -5.32
N ILE A 621 -12.31 7.36 -4.40
CA ILE A 621 -11.33 7.08 -3.33
C ILE A 621 -11.91 6.14 -2.27
N THR A 622 -11.11 5.16 -1.86
CA THR A 622 -11.44 4.24 -0.78
C THR A 622 -10.96 4.72 0.58
N THR A 623 -11.64 4.31 1.64
CA THR A 623 -11.25 4.61 3.02
C THR A 623 -10.12 3.69 3.47
N PRO A 624 -8.97 4.24 3.92
CA PRO A 624 -7.91 3.46 4.55
C PRO A 624 -8.38 2.72 5.80
N GLU A 625 -7.62 1.71 6.23
CA GLU A 625 -7.84 0.99 7.50
C GLU A 625 -9.26 0.41 7.68
N SER A 626 -9.88 0.02 6.56
CA SER A 626 -11.24 -0.52 6.51
C SER A 626 -11.26 -1.99 6.08
N ARG A 627 -12.46 -2.60 6.04
CA ARG A 627 -12.64 -3.95 5.46
C ARG A 627 -12.31 -4.04 3.96
N MET A 628 -12.04 -2.91 3.30
CA MET A 628 -11.51 -2.92 1.92
C MET A 628 -10.18 -3.67 1.84
N TYR A 629 -9.36 -3.64 2.89
CA TYR A 629 -8.12 -4.43 2.95
C TYR A 629 -8.40 -5.94 2.97
N ASN A 630 -9.44 -6.40 3.68
CA ASN A 630 -9.83 -7.81 3.64
C ASN A 630 -10.29 -8.22 2.24
N PHE A 631 -11.12 -7.39 1.61
CA PHE A 631 -11.58 -7.63 0.24
C PHE A 631 -10.42 -7.68 -0.76
N TYR A 632 -9.48 -6.73 -0.65
CA TYR A 632 -8.28 -6.67 -1.48
C TYR A 632 -7.39 -7.91 -1.32
N VAL A 633 -7.08 -8.31 -0.08
CA VAL A 633 -6.21 -9.47 0.18
C VAL A 633 -6.89 -10.77 -0.28
N ALA A 634 -8.19 -10.94 -0.06
CA ALA A 634 -8.91 -12.11 -0.56
C ALA A 634 -9.00 -12.15 -2.09
N GLY A 635 -9.14 -10.99 -2.75
CA GLY A 635 -9.07 -10.89 -4.20
C GLY A 635 -7.70 -11.28 -4.76
N LEU A 636 -6.62 -10.89 -4.07
CA LEU A 636 -5.26 -11.34 -4.40
C LEU A 636 -5.14 -12.87 -4.25
N ASP A 637 -5.57 -13.42 -3.12
CA ASP A 637 -5.54 -14.85 -2.85
C ASP A 637 -6.28 -15.64 -3.94
N TRP A 638 -7.49 -15.18 -4.31
CA TRP A 638 -8.25 -15.78 -5.40
C TRP A 638 -7.48 -15.74 -6.72
N MET A 639 -6.88 -14.59 -7.10
CA MET A 639 -6.10 -14.48 -8.33
C MET A 639 -4.89 -15.39 -8.36
N VAL A 640 -4.18 -15.53 -7.24
CA VAL A 640 -3.00 -16.39 -7.12
C VAL A 640 -3.38 -17.86 -7.38
N HIS A 641 -4.51 -18.32 -6.87
CA HIS A 641 -4.99 -19.68 -7.08
C HIS A 641 -5.61 -19.91 -8.47
N HIS A 642 -6.35 -18.93 -9.00
CA HIS A 642 -7.18 -19.11 -10.21
C HIS A 642 -6.50 -18.65 -11.51
N LEU A 643 -5.70 -17.58 -11.43
CA LEU A 643 -4.99 -16.97 -12.55
C LEU A 643 -3.49 -17.25 -12.51
N LYS A 644 -2.95 -17.65 -11.34
CA LYS A 644 -1.53 -17.94 -11.13
C LYS A 644 -0.62 -16.72 -11.40
N ILE A 645 -1.11 -15.51 -11.11
CA ILE A 645 -0.28 -14.30 -11.20
C ILE A 645 1.02 -14.45 -10.38
N ASP A 646 2.11 -13.87 -10.88
CA ASP A 646 3.44 -13.92 -10.28
C ASP A 646 3.74 -12.70 -9.42
N GLY A 647 2.70 -12.05 -8.90
CA GLY A 647 2.79 -10.88 -8.04
C GLY A 647 1.96 -9.71 -8.53
N ILE A 648 2.29 -8.52 -8.01
CA ILE A 648 1.51 -7.30 -8.20
C ILE A 648 2.39 -6.07 -8.40
N TYR A 649 1.82 -5.07 -9.08
CA TYR A 649 2.34 -3.73 -9.22
C TYR A 649 1.50 -2.74 -8.41
N ILE A 650 2.14 -2.04 -7.48
CA ILE A 650 1.52 -1.05 -6.60
C ILE A 650 1.91 0.35 -7.11
N ASP A 651 0.92 1.16 -7.47
CA ASP A 651 1.11 2.51 -7.98
C ASP A 651 0.63 3.53 -6.95
N ASP A 652 1.54 3.88 -6.03
CA ASP A 652 1.18 4.43 -4.72
C ASP A 652 0.08 3.57 -4.04
N CYS A 653 -0.23 3.84 -2.77
CA CYS A 653 -1.32 3.11 -2.13
C CYS A 653 -1.80 3.79 -0.87
N SER A 654 -2.97 3.34 -0.43
CA SER A 654 -3.42 3.52 0.94
C SER A 654 -3.24 2.23 1.73
N LEU A 655 -2.28 1.35 1.40
CA LEU A 655 -2.03 0.13 2.15
C LEU A 655 -1.26 0.42 3.44
N ASP A 656 -1.59 -0.32 4.50
CA ASP A 656 -0.80 -0.33 5.72
C ASP A 656 0.20 -1.50 5.74
N ARG A 657 1.10 -1.48 6.72
CA ARG A 657 2.11 -2.53 6.92
C ARG A 657 1.47 -3.90 7.15
N THR A 658 0.37 -3.97 7.89
CA THR A 658 -0.27 -5.25 8.21
C THR A 658 -0.83 -5.90 6.96
N THR A 659 -1.46 -5.11 6.09
CA THR A 659 -2.08 -5.60 4.86
C THR A 659 -1.03 -6.04 3.84
N ILE A 660 0.02 -5.26 3.60
CA ILE A 660 1.08 -5.69 2.65
C ILE A 660 1.83 -6.94 3.15
N ARG A 661 1.94 -7.14 4.48
CA ARG A 661 2.47 -8.39 5.03
C ARG A 661 1.59 -9.59 4.68
N ARG A 662 0.26 -9.46 4.76
CA ARG A 662 -0.67 -10.53 4.35
C ARG A 662 -0.51 -10.86 2.87
N VAL A 663 -0.38 -9.83 2.03
CA VAL A 663 -0.10 -9.95 0.59
C VAL A 663 1.21 -10.72 0.35
N ARG A 664 2.29 -10.37 1.04
CA ARG A 664 3.58 -11.05 0.90
C ARG A 664 3.49 -12.54 1.27
N LYS A 665 2.77 -12.88 2.33
CA LYS A 665 2.56 -14.28 2.77
C LYS A 665 1.84 -15.10 1.69
N ILE A 666 0.70 -14.61 1.21
CA ILE A 666 -0.08 -15.27 0.14
C ILE A 666 0.79 -15.55 -1.08
N LEU A 667 1.62 -14.57 -1.49
CA LEU A 667 2.53 -14.75 -2.61
C LEU A 667 3.67 -15.73 -2.31
N ASP A 668 4.29 -15.66 -1.12
CA ASP A 668 5.35 -16.58 -0.70
C ASP A 668 4.89 -18.04 -0.66
N ASP A 669 3.69 -18.28 -0.14
CA ASP A 669 3.14 -19.61 0.09
C ASP A 669 2.74 -20.31 -1.22
N ASN A 670 2.39 -19.53 -2.24
CA ASN A 670 1.77 -20.06 -3.46
C ASN A 670 2.59 -19.84 -4.74
N ARG A 671 3.54 -18.89 -4.76
CA ARG A 671 4.31 -18.49 -5.95
C ARG A 671 5.78 -18.27 -5.61
N THR A 672 6.64 -19.25 -5.89
CA THR A 672 8.05 -19.28 -5.47
C THR A 672 8.88 -18.04 -5.84
N ASP A 673 8.61 -17.46 -7.01
CA ASP A 673 9.32 -16.30 -7.58
C ASP A 673 8.41 -15.05 -7.69
N ALA A 674 7.35 -14.98 -6.87
CA ALA A 674 6.43 -13.83 -6.90
C ALA A 674 7.08 -12.51 -6.47
N ASN A 675 6.73 -11.45 -7.19
CA ASN A 675 7.33 -10.14 -7.09
C ASN A 675 6.30 -9.06 -6.78
N ILE A 676 6.57 -8.26 -5.75
CA ILE A 676 5.84 -7.00 -5.51
C ILE A 676 6.75 -5.86 -5.94
N ASP A 677 6.32 -5.03 -6.89
CA ASP A 677 6.99 -3.76 -7.16
C ASP A 677 6.14 -2.57 -6.77
N MET A 678 6.83 -1.51 -6.36
CA MET A 678 6.20 -0.29 -5.90
C MET A 678 6.68 0.89 -6.73
N HIS A 679 5.72 1.56 -7.33
CA HIS A 679 5.85 2.88 -7.91
C HIS A 679 5.32 3.94 -6.94
N SER A 680 5.86 5.15 -7.07
CA SER A 680 5.32 6.33 -6.41
C SER A 680 5.55 7.59 -7.24
N TRP A 681 4.48 8.38 -7.35
CA TRP A 681 4.54 9.75 -7.84
C TRP A 681 5.37 10.64 -6.92
N ASN A 682 5.81 11.82 -7.36
CA ASN A 682 6.52 12.75 -6.49
C ASN A 682 5.56 13.43 -5.50
N HIS A 683 5.49 12.98 -4.25
CA HIS A 683 4.65 13.63 -3.21
C HIS A 683 5.28 14.90 -2.63
N PHE A 684 6.54 15.23 -2.98
CA PHE A 684 7.25 16.39 -2.45
C PHE A 684 6.85 17.69 -3.19
N ASN A 685 5.56 18.00 -3.19
CA ASN A 685 4.96 19.21 -3.76
C ASN A 685 3.67 19.61 -3.00
N GLN A 686 3.04 20.71 -3.44
CA GLN A 686 1.85 21.27 -2.79
C GLN A 686 0.61 20.36 -2.78
N TYR A 687 0.49 19.41 -3.71
CA TYR A 687 -0.66 18.51 -3.77
C TYR A 687 -0.45 17.25 -2.93
N GLY A 688 0.78 16.72 -2.92
CA GLY A 688 1.17 15.53 -2.13
C GLY A 688 1.55 15.82 -0.67
N GLY A 689 1.35 17.05 -0.20
CA GLY A 689 1.63 17.43 1.18
C GLY A 689 3.12 17.50 1.52
N TRP A 690 4.00 17.70 0.54
CA TRP A 690 5.46 17.79 0.76
C TRP A 690 6.05 16.57 1.47
N ALA A 691 5.48 15.38 1.25
CA ALA A 691 6.00 14.13 1.79
C ALA A 691 7.11 13.58 0.89
N SER A 692 8.16 13.01 1.49
CA SER A 692 9.11 12.21 0.72
C SER A 692 8.58 10.78 0.57
N CYS A 693 8.49 10.27 -0.67
CA CYS A 693 7.85 9.00 -0.96
C CYS A 693 8.51 7.81 -0.25
N MET A 694 9.84 7.78 -0.25
CA MET A 694 10.59 6.71 0.43
C MET A 694 10.39 6.74 1.93
N ASN A 695 10.11 7.92 2.51
CA ASN A 695 9.76 8.06 3.92
C ASN A 695 8.30 7.65 4.18
N LEU A 696 7.38 8.14 3.36
CA LEU A 696 5.94 7.90 3.45
C LEU A 696 5.62 6.41 3.43
N TYR A 697 6.29 5.65 2.57
CA TYR A 697 6.02 4.22 2.37
C TYR A 697 7.08 3.30 2.99
N MET A 698 7.95 3.83 3.85
CA MET A 698 9.09 3.07 4.37
C MET A 698 8.66 1.78 5.09
N SER A 699 7.50 1.80 5.74
CA SER A 699 6.92 0.64 6.45
C SER A 699 6.47 -0.50 5.52
N LEU A 700 6.29 -0.22 4.22
CA LEU A 700 5.93 -1.22 3.22
C LEU A 700 7.16 -1.88 2.59
N LEU A 701 8.30 -1.19 2.56
CA LEU A 701 9.54 -1.61 1.89
C LEU A 701 10.09 -2.99 2.31
N PRO A 702 9.91 -3.50 3.54
CA PRO A 702 10.29 -4.88 3.86
C PRO A 702 9.68 -5.92 2.90
N TYR A 703 8.47 -5.65 2.42
CA TYR A 703 7.66 -6.56 1.61
C TYR A 703 7.76 -6.28 0.10
N ILE A 704 8.39 -5.18 -0.30
CA ILE A 704 8.61 -4.81 -1.71
C ILE A 704 9.87 -5.47 -2.23
N ASP A 705 9.89 -5.91 -3.49
CA ASP A 705 11.04 -6.56 -4.11
C ASP A 705 11.79 -5.64 -5.10
N ASN A 706 11.10 -4.67 -5.69
CA ASN A 706 11.67 -3.71 -6.63
C ASN A 706 10.92 -2.37 -6.58
N LEU A 707 11.63 -1.27 -6.80
CA LEU A 707 11.03 0.06 -6.88
C LEU A 707 11.00 0.57 -8.32
N TRP A 708 10.05 1.44 -8.63
CA TRP A 708 10.03 2.19 -9.88
C TRP A 708 9.69 3.66 -9.59
N ILE A 709 10.68 4.42 -9.15
CA ILE A 709 10.46 5.77 -8.61
C ILE A 709 10.78 6.83 -9.65
N GLY A 710 9.85 7.76 -9.87
CA GLY A 710 10.19 8.95 -10.63
C GLY A 710 9.10 9.75 -11.31
N GLU A 711 7.82 9.36 -11.28
CA GLU A 711 6.78 10.17 -11.92
C GLU A 711 6.74 11.59 -11.31
N GLY A 712 6.78 12.61 -12.17
CA GLY A 712 6.86 14.00 -11.72
C GLY A 712 8.18 14.38 -11.05
N ARG A 713 9.25 13.57 -11.16
CA ARG A 713 10.58 13.87 -10.61
C ARG A 713 11.55 14.41 -11.66
N ASN A 714 12.51 15.20 -11.18
CA ASN A 714 13.66 15.66 -11.95
C ASN A 714 14.89 14.78 -11.67
N TYR A 715 15.47 14.20 -12.72
CA TYR A 715 16.72 13.41 -12.65
C TYR A 715 18.00 14.28 -12.74
N ASN A 716 17.85 15.61 -12.78
CA ASN A 716 18.94 16.57 -12.61
C ASN A 716 19.07 17.03 -11.16
N THR A 717 19.27 16.06 -10.27
CA THR A 717 19.41 16.23 -8.82
C THR A 717 20.77 15.70 -8.34
N PRO A 718 21.25 16.16 -7.17
CA PRO A 718 22.50 15.69 -6.56
C PRO A 718 22.53 14.17 -6.32
N PRO A 719 23.70 13.53 -6.33
CA PRO A 719 23.83 12.06 -6.23
C PRO A 719 23.34 11.50 -4.89
N ASP A 720 23.46 12.24 -3.79
CA ASP A 720 22.89 11.85 -2.49
C ASP A 720 21.36 11.79 -2.51
N TYR A 721 20.67 12.66 -3.25
CA TYR A 721 19.22 12.55 -3.47
C TYR A 721 18.85 11.27 -4.24
N TRP A 722 19.62 10.93 -5.28
CA TRP A 722 19.44 9.68 -6.00
C TRP A 722 19.61 8.47 -5.08
N LEU A 723 20.65 8.49 -4.24
CA LEU A 723 20.93 7.40 -3.31
C LEU A 723 19.75 7.14 -2.37
N VAL A 724 19.18 8.18 -1.75
CA VAL A 724 18.19 7.98 -0.68
C VAL A 724 16.73 8.02 -1.13
N GLU A 725 16.39 8.71 -2.21
CA GLU A 725 15.00 8.81 -2.67
C GLU A 725 14.69 8.03 -3.95
N ILE A 726 15.70 7.64 -4.73
CA ILE A 726 15.49 7.01 -6.05
C ILE A 726 15.98 5.56 -6.06
N SER A 727 17.14 5.27 -5.46
CA SER A 727 17.83 3.99 -5.69
C SER A 727 17.30 2.79 -4.91
N GLY A 728 16.69 3.00 -3.74
CA GLY A 728 16.30 1.92 -2.82
C GLY A 728 17.45 1.26 -2.05
N ILE A 729 18.72 1.56 -2.40
CA ILE A 729 19.92 0.90 -1.85
C ILE A 729 20.00 0.96 -0.32
N PRO A 730 19.78 2.11 0.36
CA PRO A 730 19.81 2.20 1.82
C PRO A 730 18.79 1.29 2.53
N PHE A 731 17.77 0.82 1.81
CA PHE A 731 16.68 0.01 2.35
C PHE A 731 16.78 -1.47 1.94
N GLY A 732 17.79 -1.81 1.12
CA GLY A 732 18.00 -3.18 0.63
C GLY A 732 17.21 -3.51 -0.63
N LEU A 733 16.83 -2.50 -1.42
CA LEU A 733 15.99 -2.67 -2.61
C LEU A 733 16.70 -2.19 -3.88
N PRO A 734 16.50 -2.87 -5.02
CA PRO A 734 16.76 -2.32 -6.34
C PRO A 734 15.66 -1.35 -6.76
N SER A 735 15.93 -0.57 -7.82
CA SER A 735 15.00 0.40 -8.37
C SER A 735 15.18 0.60 -9.87
N GLU A 736 14.16 1.16 -10.52
CA GLU A 736 14.16 1.61 -11.91
C GLU A 736 13.72 3.08 -12.03
N MET A 737 14.00 3.71 -13.17
CA MET A 737 13.61 5.09 -13.48
C MET A 737 12.33 5.16 -14.33
N LEU A 738 11.48 6.16 -14.06
CA LEU A 738 10.20 6.36 -14.75
C LEU A 738 10.18 7.61 -15.66
N GLN A 739 10.23 8.82 -15.10
CA GLN A 739 9.92 10.06 -15.84
C GLN A 739 10.86 10.26 -17.04
N GLY A 740 10.28 10.24 -18.24
CA GLY A 740 11.00 10.39 -19.50
C GLY A 740 12.06 9.31 -19.77
N GLY A 741 12.00 8.17 -19.08
CA GLY A 741 13.02 7.13 -19.11
C GLY A 741 14.28 7.44 -18.27
N GLY A 742 14.27 8.50 -17.48
CA GLY A 742 15.36 8.81 -16.57
C GLY A 742 16.66 9.26 -17.23
N ASN A 743 17.79 9.01 -16.54
CA ASN A 743 19.12 9.27 -17.03
C ASN A 743 19.95 7.98 -16.96
N PRO A 744 20.24 7.31 -18.10
CA PRO A 744 20.84 5.99 -18.09
C PRO A 744 22.28 6.00 -17.53
N TRP A 745 23.05 7.07 -17.74
CA TRP A 745 24.41 7.17 -17.21
C TRP A 745 24.46 7.34 -15.69
N ARG A 746 23.59 8.20 -15.14
CA ARG A 746 23.48 8.38 -13.68
C ARG A 746 22.80 7.19 -13.01
N GLY A 747 21.79 6.60 -13.66
CA GLY A 747 21.14 5.38 -13.18
C GLY A 747 22.11 4.23 -12.99
N MET A 748 23.05 4.03 -13.93
CA MET A 748 24.06 2.97 -13.83
C MET A 748 25.03 3.13 -12.64
N VAL A 749 25.23 4.33 -12.10
CA VAL A 749 25.98 4.54 -10.83
C VAL A 749 25.31 3.80 -9.66
N TYR A 750 24.00 3.58 -9.72
CA TYR A 750 23.23 2.82 -8.73
C TYR A 750 22.76 1.46 -9.27
N GLY A 751 23.21 1.07 -10.46
CA GLY A 751 22.85 -0.18 -11.13
C GLY A 751 21.39 -0.24 -11.57
N MET A 752 20.84 0.90 -11.99
CA MET A 752 19.44 1.08 -12.39
C MET A 752 19.30 1.34 -13.90
N THR A 753 18.21 0.87 -14.49
CA THR A 753 17.75 1.24 -15.84
C THR A 753 16.38 1.91 -15.78
N ASN A 754 15.84 2.33 -16.92
CA ASN A 754 14.39 2.52 -17.06
C ASN A 754 13.69 1.18 -17.29
N ARG A 755 12.35 1.23 -17.29
CA ARG A 755 11.47 0.08 -17.55
C ARG A 755 11.15 -0.04 -19.04
N ALA A 756 11.24 -1.25 -19.59
CA ALA A 756 10.94 -1.49 -21.00
C ALA A 756 9.45 -1.29 -21.30
N GLY A 757 9.11 -0.76 -22.48
CA GLY A 757 7.73 -0.58 -22.95
C GLY A 757 7.02 0.72 -22.51
N TRP A 758 7.62 1.49 -21.58
CA TRP A 758 7.01 2.71 -21.04
C TRP A 758 7.44 3.99 -21.79
N THR A 759 8.57 4.59 -21.41
CA THR A 759 9.11 5.80 -22.06
C THR A 759 10.64 5.81 -22.08
N GLY A 760 11.21 6.61 -22.99
CA GLY A 760 12.66 6.76 -23.16
C GLY A 760 13.31 5.63 -23.99
N THR A 761 14.64 5.68 -24.09
CA THR A 761 15.42 4.66 -24.79
C THR A 761 15.28 3.31 -24.08
N PRO A 762 14.92 2.21 -24.77
CA PRO A 762 14.80 0.91 -24.13
C PRO A 762 16.12 0.44 -23.47
N PRO A 763 16.05 -0.29 -22.34
CA PRO A 763 17.21 -0.73 -21.56
C PRO A 763 17.91 -1.99 -22.10
N ASP A 764 17.37 -2.61 -23.15
CA ASP A 764 17.82 -3.88 -23.74
C ASP A 764 19.34 -3.94 -24.02
N ASN A 765 19.93 -2.85 -24.52
CA ASN A 765 21.37 -2.82 -24.81
C ASN A 765 22.24 -2.71 -23.55
N ILE A 766 21.73 -2.11 -22.48
CA ILE A 766 22.37 -2.13 -21.16
C ILE A 766 22.26 -3.54 -20.57
N TRP A 767 21.11 -4.20 -20.70
CA TRP A 767 20.93 -5.59 -20.28
C TRP A 767 21.85 -6.57 -21.02
N LYS A 768 22.02 -6.43 -22.34
CA LYS A 768 23.03 -7.19 -23.12
C LYS A 768 24.45 -6.96 -22.60
N PHE A 769 24.77 -5.73 -22.19
CA PHE A 769 26.06 -5.42 -21.57
C PHE A 769 26.20 -6.09 -20.20
N TRP A 770 25.16 -6.08 -19.37
CA TRP A 770 25.11 -6.78 -18.09
C TRP A 770 25.38 -8.27 -18.24
N ASP A 771 24.72 -8.92 -19.21
CA ASP A 771 24.90 -10.34 -19.53
C ASP A 771 26.32 -10.62 -20.02
N LYS A 772 26.82 -9.81 -20.96
CA LYS A 772 28.16 -9.98 -21.55
C LYS A 772 29.30 -9.95 -20.53
N TYR A 773 29.11 -9.22 -19.42
CA TYR A 773 30.13 -9.05 -18.39
C TYR A 773 29.77 -9.69 -17.06
N ASP A 774 28.71 -10.50 -16.98
CA ASP A 774 28.28 -11.20 -15.77
C ASP A 774 28.10 -10.25 -14.57
N ILE A 775 27.44 -9.10 -14.77
CA ILE A 775 27.33 -8.07 -13.70
C ILE A 775 26.68 -8.62 -12.43
N LYS A 776 25.75 -9.57 -12.56
CA LYS A 776 25.03 -10.21 -11.47
C LYS A 776 25.94 -10.93 -10.49
N ASP A 777 27.12 -11.38 -10.93
CA ASP A 777 28.09 -12.09 -10.10
C ASP A 777 29.11 -11.14 -9.47
N LYS A 778 29.06 -9.84 -9.79
CA LYS A 778 29.98 -8.83 -9.29
C LYS A 778 29.52 -8.25 -7.95
N THR A 779 30.46 -7.73 -7.19
CA THR A 779 30.19 -7.00 -5.94
C THR A 779 30.16 -5.52 -6.25
N MET A 780 29.02 -4.87 -5.97
CA MET A 780 28.88 -3.42 -6.11
C MET A 780 29.59 -2.71 -4.95
N ILE A 781 30.40 -1.71 -5.25
CA ILE A 781 31.08 -0.83 -4.28
C ILE A 781 30.79 0.60 -4.74
N GLY A 782 29.82 1.23 -4.08
CA GLY A 782 29.33 2.56 -4.47
C GLY A 782 30.31 3.68 -4.15
N TYR A 783 30.10 4.86 -4.72
CA TYR A 783 30.89 6.06 -4.39
C TYR A 783 30.75 6.48 -2.91
N TRP A 784 29.70 6.03 -2.23
CA TRP A 784 29.45 6.28 -0.81
C TRP A 784 30.23 5.34 0.11
N ASP A 785 30.85 4.27 -0.43
CA ASP A 785 31.67 3.35 0.36
C ASP A 785 33.09 3.91 0.48
N PRO A 786 33.60 4.20 1.70
CA PRO A 786 34.95 4.72 1.87
C PRO A 786 36.04 3.73 1.41
N ASN A 787 35.70 2.45 1.22
CA ASN A 787 36.61 1.43 0.70
C ASN A 787 36.54 1.29 -0.82
N ASN A 788 35.88 2.21 -1.52
CA ASN A 788 35.86 2.21 -2.98
C ASN A 788 37.30 2.24 -3.54
N PRO A 789 37.70 1.26 -4.36
CA PRO A 789 39.06 1.19 -4.89
C PRO A 789 39.31 2.19 -6.02
N VAL A 790 38.32 3.00 -6.39
CA VAL A 790 38.45 4.05 -7.40
C VAL A 790 38.01 5.38 -6.82
N SER A 791 38.90 6.36 -6.86
CA SER A 791 38.59 7.76 -6.52
C SER A 791 38.65 8.64 -7.76
N VAL A 792 37.95 9.78 -7.68
CA VAL A 792 37.92 10.82 -8.70
C VAL A 792 38.20 12.15 -8.05
N ASN A 793 38.93 13.03 -8.73
CA ASN A 793 39.33 14.35 -8.22
C ASN A 793 38.28 15.46 -8.46
N ASP A 794 37.03 15.09 -8.77
CA ASP A 794 35.91 16.01 -9.01
C ASP A 794 34.66 15.54 -8.26
N ASP A 795 34.14 16.40 -7.38
CA ASP A 795 32.99 16.07 -6.53
C ASP A 795 31.66 15.94 -7.29
N SER A 796 31.56 16.46 -8.51
CA SER A 796 30.38 16.30 -9.35
C SER A 796 30.38 14.97 -10.12
N VAL A 797 31.52 14.28 -10.20
CA VAL A 797 31.65 12.97 -10.82
C VAL A 797 31.58 11.88 -9.76
N LYS A 798 30.83 10.81 -10.03
CA LYS A 798 30.72 9.64 -9.14
C LYS A 798 31.08 8.36 -9.87
N VAL A 799 31.76 7.47 -9.15
CA VAL A 799 32.20 6.17 -9.66
C VAL A 799 31.69 5.06 -8.75
N THR A 800 30.94 4.13 -9.32
CA THR A 800 30.60 2.86 -8.67
C THR A 800 31.35 1.74 -9.36
N VAL A 801 31.92 0.84 -8.55
CA VAL A 801 32.71 -0.31 -9.00
C VAL A 801 31.87 -1.56 -8.89
N TYR A 802 31.81 -2.35 -9.95
CA TYR A 802 31.29 -3.71 -9.92
C TYR A 802 32.48 -4.65 -10.05
N LYS A 803 32.99 -5.14 -8.91
CA LYS A 803 34.20 -5.98 -8.84
C LYS A 803 33.85 -7.43 -9.16
N GLY A 804 34.52 -8.01 -10.14
CA GLY A 804 34.40 -9.43 -10.52
C GLY A 804 35.77 -10.10 -10.66
N LYS A 805 35.77 -11.44 -10.82
CA LYS A 805 37.02 -12.23 -10.93
C LYS A 805 37.79 -11.99 -12.23
N ASN A 806 37.08 -11.96 -13.36
CA ASN A 806 37.68 -11.88 -14.70
C ASN A 806 37.70 -10.45 -15.27
N SER A 807 36.82 -9.61 -14.76
CA SER A 807 36.65 -8.22 -15.19
C SER A 807 35.94 -7.42 -14.11
N THR A 808 36.33 -6.16 -14.00
CA THR A 808 35.70 -5.15 -13.14
C THR A 808 35.05 -4.09 -14.01
N LEU A 809 33.84 -3.68 -13.68
CA LEU A 809 33.15 -2.60 -14.36
C LEU A 809 33.23 -1.33 -13.52
N LEU A 810 33.52 -0.21 -14.17
CA LEU A 810 33.44 1.11 -13.56
C LEU A 810 32.30 1.88 -14.21
N THR A 811 31.35 2.34 -13.40
CA THR A 811 30.25 3.18 -13.87
C THR A 811 30.52 4.59 -13.40
N VAL A 812 30.84 5.46 -14.35
CA VAL A 812 31.21 6.84 -14.11
C VAL A 812 30.04 7.73 -14.53
N GLY A 813 29.60 8.63 -13.68
CA GLY A 813 28.49 9.56 -13.97
C GLY A 813 28.78 10.98 -13.51
N ASN A 814 28.58 11.95 -14.40
CA ASN A 814 28.68 13.38 -14.12
C ASN A 814 27.32 13.95 -13.68
N PHE A 815 27.23 14.32 -12.41
CA PHE A 815 26.07 14.94 -11.79
C PHE A 815 26.01 16.47 -11.98
N GLY A 816 27.09 17.08 -12.48
CA GLY A 816 27.17 18.48 -12.87
C GLY A 816 26.37 18.84 -14.13
N SER A 817 26.17 20.14 -14.31
CA SER A 817 25.52 20.74 -15.49
C SER A 817 26.50 21.07 -16.63
N THR A 818 27.80 20.95 -16.39
CA THR A 818 28.88 21.21 -17.34
C THR A 818 29.74 19.96 -17.57
N ASN A 819 30.45 19.91 -18.69
CA ASN A 819 31.48 18.89 -18.91
C ASN A 819 32.55 19.03 -17.83
N GLN A 820 33.10 17.91 -17.38
CA GLN A 820 34.21 17.89 -16.43
C GLN A 820 35.41 17.22 -17.06
N THR A 821 36.59 17.78 -16.80
CA THR A 821 37.88 17.14 -17.05
C THR A 821 38.39 16.67 -15.71
N CYS A 822 38.48 15.35 -15.52
CA CYS A 822 38.84 14.78 -14.22
C CYS A 822 39.73 13.53 -14.39
N SER A 823 40.41 13.16 -13.31
CA SER A 823 41.31 12.01 -13.25
C SER A 823 40.70 10.92 -12.38
N LEU A 824 40.71 9.68 -12.87
CA LEU A 824 40.32 8.50 -12.10
C LEU A 824 41.57 7.79 -11.57
N HIS A 825 41.63 7.62 -10.25
CA HIS A 825 42.72 6.90 -9.59
C HIS A 825 42.24 5.53 -9.16
N ILE A 826 42.89 4.48 -9.67
CA ILE A 826 42.56 3.09 -9.37
C ILE A 826 43.60 2.47 -8.44
N ASP A 827 43.12 1.96 -7.30
CA ASP A 827 43.87 1.06 -6.44
C ASP A 827 43.77 -0.38 -7.02
N TYR A 828 44.73 -0.72 -7.86
CA TYR A 828 44.77 -2.02 -8.55
C TYR A 828 44.95 -3.19 -7.57
N GLU A 829 45.64 -2.98 -6.45
CA GLU A 829 45.81 -4.00 -5.42
C GLU A 829 44.46 -4.35 -4.78
N LYS A 830 43.67 -3.34 -4.38
CA LYS A 830 42.30 -3.57 -3.89
C LYS A 830 41.39 -4.19 -4.93
N LEU A 831 41.61 -3.94 -6.22
CA LEU A 831 40.88 -4.62 -7.28
C LEU A 831 41.34 -6.07 -7.53
N GLY A 832 42.56 -6.43 -7.09
CA GLY A 832 43.16 -7.73 -7.34
C GLY A 832 43.78 -7.85 -8.74
N TYR A 833 44.32 -6.75 -9.26
CA TYR A 833 44.91 -6.66 -10.59
C TYR A 833 46.37 -6.20 -10.54
N ASP A 834 47.17 -6.66 -11.50
CA ASP A 834 48.48 -6.09 -11.81
C ASP A 834 48.31 -4.94 -12.82
N SER A 835 48.68 -3.71 -12.41
CA SER A 835 48.48 -2.50 -13.22
C SER A 835 49.19 -2.58 -14.58
N LEU A 836 50.33 -3.28 -14.68
CA LEU A 836 51.09 -3.43 -15.93
C LEU A 836 50.41 -4.38 -16.92
N LYS A 837 49.62 -5.31 -16.39
CA LYS A 837 48.89 -6.34 -17.17
C LYS A 837 47.46 -5.95 -17.49
N CYS A 838 46.96 -4.84 -16.94
CA CYS A 838 45.59 -4.39 -17.17
C CYS A 838 45.42 -3.59 -18.46
N ILE A 839 44.20 -3.65 -18.99
CA ILE A 839 43.67 -2.74 -19.99
C ILE A 839 42.32 -2.20 -19.51
N ILE A 840 42.05 -0.97 -19.91
CA ILE A 840 40.78 -0.30 -19.66
C ILE A 840 40.16 0.06 -21.00
N VAL A 841 38.90 -0.32 -21.17
CA VAL A 841 38.15 -0.05 -22.39
C VAL A 841 36.79 0.52 -22.05
N ILE A 842 36.36 1.51 -22.83
CA ILE A 842 34.96 1.94 -22.92
C ILE A 842 34.40 1.16 -24.12
N PRO A 843 33.62 0.08 -23.93
CA PRO A 843 33.08 -0.67 -25.06
C PRO A 843 31.95 0.11 -25.73
N ALA A 844 31.71 -0.12 -27.02
CA ALA A 844 30.50 0.37 -27.67
C ALA A 844 29.27 -0.32 -27.06
N ILE A 845 28.25 0.48 -26.73
CA ILE A 845 26.92 0.03 -26.30
C ILE A 845 25.93 0.87 -27.07
N GLU A 846 25.20 0.23 -27.98
CA GLU A 846 24.27 0.89 -28.88
C GLU A 846 23.23 1.71 -28.09
N ARG A 847 23.00 2.96 -28.52
CA ARG A 847 22.14 3.97 -27.86
C ARG A 847 22.62 4.44 -26.47
N TYR A 848 23.84 4.10 -26.04
CA TYR A 848 24.39 4.50 -24.75
C TYR A 848 25.78 5.17 -24.85
N GLN A 849 26.76 4.53 -25.50
CA GLN A 849 28.11 5.09 -25.67
C GLN A 849 28.86 4.47 -26.86
N ASP A 850 29.80 5.23 -27.42
CA ASP A 850 30.72 4.75 -28.45
C ASP A 850 31.96 4.07 -27.84
N SER A 851 32.61 3.19 -28.61
CA SER A 851 33.83 2.54 -28.14
C SER A 851 35.01 3.50 -28.06
N GLN A 852 35.75 3.46 -26.96
CA GLN A 852 36.99 4.21 -26.79
C GLN A 852 38.04 3.34 -26.09
N ARG A 853 39.27 3.38 -26.59
CA ARG A 853 40.43 2.79 -25.91
C ARG A 853 41.17 3.91 -25.20
N LEU A 854 41.24 3.83 -23.88
CA LEU A 854 41.90 4.85 -23.07
C LEU A 854 43.39 4.53 -22.97
N GLN A 855 44.23 5.53 -23.21
CA GLN A 855 45.68 5.45 -22.96
C GLN A 855 46.02 5.89 -21.53
N THR A 856 45.23 6.80 -20.97
CA THR A 856 45.36 7.31 -19.60
C THR A 856 43.97 7.47 -18.96
N LEU A 857 43.92 7.47 -17.63
CA LEU A 857 42.75 7.85 -16.83
C LEU A 857 42.85 9.29 -16.31
N GLU A 858 43.91 10.00 -16.69
CA GLU A 858 44.10 11.43 -16.42
C GLU A 858 43.36 12.26 -17.46
N ASP A 859 42.86 13.43 -17.03
CA ASP A 859 42.19 14.42 -17.89
C ASP A 859 41.04 13.85 -18.76
N LEU A 860 40.28 12.89 -18.21
CA LEU A 860 39.11 12.32 -18.88
C LEU A 860 38.00 13.38 -18.99
N ASN A 861 37.56 13.65 -20.22
CA ASN A 861 36.41 14.50 -20.48
C ASN A 861 35.11 13.69 -20.31
N ILE A 862 34.35 14.02 -19.27
CA ILE A 862 33.06 13.42 -18.95
C ILE A 862 31.96 14.44 -19.23
N PRO A 863 31.12 14.23 -20.26
CA PRO A 863 30.13 15.20 -20.64
C PRO A 863 29.09 15.47 -19.54
N ALA A 864 28.57 16.69 -19.49
CA ALA A 864 27.51 17.11 -18.58
C ALA A 864 26.36 16.10 -18.58
N LYS A 865 25.91 15.68 -17.40
CA LYS A 865 24.77 14.76 -17.23
C LYS A 865 24.92 13.38 -17.88
N LYS A 866 26.11 13.03 -18.39
CA LYS A 866 26.43 11.72 -18.98
C LYS A 866 27.51 11.01 -18.17
N GLY A 867 28.12 10.00 -18.76
CA GLY A 867 29.05 9.14 -18.09
C GLY A 867 29.60 8.06 -19.01
N TYR A 868 30.31 7.09 -18.43
CA TYR A 868 30.89 5.96 -19.14
C TYR A 868 30.70 4.67 -18.35
N LEU A 869 30.45 3.58 -19.06
CA LEU A 869 30.67 2.22 -18.59
C LEU A 869 32.05 1.78 -19.07
N MET A 870 32.98 1.59 -18.14
CA MET A 870 34.34 1.13 -18.44
C MET A 870 34.52 -0.32 -17.97
N VAL A 871 35.39 -1.06 -18.65
CA VAL A 871 35.76 -2.43 -18.29
C VAL A 871 37.26 -2.46 -18.03
N VAL A 872 37.63 -2.84 -16.82
CA VAL A 872 39.01 -3.16 -16.41
C VAL A 872 39.17 -4.66 -16.45
N LYS A 873 40.20 -5.14 -17.16
CA LYS A 873 40.53 -6.58 -17.25
C LYS A 873 42.01 -6.77 -17.59
N GLU A 874 42.54 -7.94 -17.30
CA GLU A 874 43.89 -8.30 -17.73
C GLU A 874 43.96 -8.49 -19.26
N LYS A 875 45.12 -8.19 -19.85
CA LYS A 875 45.44 -8.51 -21.24
C LYS A 875 45.35 -10.03 -21.40
N LYS A 876 44.49 -10.50 -22.30
CA LYS A 876 44.56 -11.90 -22.74
C LYS A 876 45.93 -12.10 -23.40
N LYS A 877 46.67 -13.12 -22.94
CA LYS A 877 47.94 -13.53 -23.55
C LYS A 877 47.75 -13.89 -25.02
#